data_AF-A0ABD6I593-F1
#
_entry.id   AF-A0ABD6I593-F1
#
_cell.length_a   1.000
_cell.length_b   1.000
_cell.length_c   1.000
_cell.angle_alpha   90.00
_cell.angle_beta   90.00
_cell.angle_gamma   90.00
#
_symmetry.space_group_name_H-M   'P 1'
#
loop_
_entity.id
_entity.type
_entity.pdbx_description
1 polymer ?
#
loop_
_entity_poly.entity_id
_entity_poly.type
_entity_poly.pdbx_seq_one_letter_code
_entity_poly.pdbx_strand_id
1 'polypeptide(L)'
;MAITDTQQAAQFAASAAVSAAEAKQYLLEAQQGYEDTSTASQDAKDAADSALLSKQSAETSEVNAQQAATEAKSARDEAVEAASGASDYARNKFTFYKTASDPDGTIAGLAATTDGQSFWVAQGPDALSAAWQYQNKGGVAVLQAKQPGTAAITGTVREFPSLAAAQADADAGNILNGGKCWVTSDADVTLADEYTNNSGTLVATGRKMPSAMPTGYQSATAVSSSAANTVAITIPGLLVDSSLIYFLSPILNTGAVSVTVTDAKGNTVNRIVLRGANAPLAGGELNVSHPVLCIYRGAPINNFMLVASGPMASEVAASLTAYKTTNDALTATLKNQVPIPVTVGSVADDIYTATSSITSGELQGGRLFLFTPPSANTTRTPKLKLNAWGAYDIRHINGGQVAAGDLASGRAHLLHWHAGANQFRVMTYADEREKIYGTVLRATMTSDASTPNDLSVTVDGYIGNGTLVVLEPPATNTGAVAITVVNRYGDKIVRSVFKGANSPLTGGEIKYAEPVFLMYRGAPQNNFKIISSGDLSTPVAKLQSDVETLKASFTDPYAKLAKKIIGDGTTANTGPFGSISFTNGVRTTVKRRLVFTSIGSSVGVGAGSSDGSKFAPNSLFVEAMKAQLAGYGNFEFINDNQCIPTQALQQFSAQLHNSPYFTSTNENDWPDFVLIIGGMNDAPVGNFNNGLTFPAQKGKLEALIDECKAKGAVVIVATSPHHNPLSPSVTAMDLGSLNVSWPVRTFNVDTNYTFDAAARTINGGAFSYGTDNAATSWGGQILQVGHTLRVLSGENAGDYTISAISADRNTITVAESFPASGLIKTTIRHIGLNSLREEILEPPPSRSFIERDWSGSRTKTVGAARFGMVNSMFRSVARDKAVFLMECEIPWFRDGVEAHGWAALFDGTNYNHPNDLGYTVSYKAGADAAAFSLCKLIYGEKYYLPS
;
A
#
# COMPACT_ATOMS: atom_id res chain seq x y z
N MET A 1 150.04 4.18 16.79
CA MET A 1 149.74 5.60 17.06
C MET A 1 148.36 5.63 17.69
N ALA A 2 148.30 5.94 18.99
CA ALA A 2 147.04 6.06 19.71
C ALA A 2 146.27 7.26 19.15
N ILE A 3 145.05 7.03 18.67
CA ILE A 3 144.13 8.09 18.30
C ILE A 3 143.84 8.85 19.60
N THR A 4 144.17 10.14 19.63
CA THR A 4 143.98 10.96 20.83
C THR A 4 142.49 11.11 21.14
N ASP A 5 142.13 11.28 22.41
CA ASP A 5 140.73 11.47 22.83
C ASP A 5 140.04 12.60 22.03
N THR A 6 140.80 13.59 21.58
CA THR A 6 140.33 14.67 20.70
C THR A 6 139.95 14.19 19.29
N GLN A 7 140.68 13.23 18.72
CA GLN A 7 140.35 12.63 17.42
C GLN A 7 139.18 11.63 17.53
N GLN A 8 139.03 10.96 18.67
CA GLN A 8 137.89 10.10 18.96
C GLN A 8 136.61 10.91 19.16
N ALA A 9 136.71 12.05 19.85
CA ALA A 9 135.62 13.02 19.98
C ALA A 9 135.21 13.65 18.63
N ALA A 10 136.18 13.93 17.75
CA ALA A 10 135.89 14.42 16.40
C ALA A 10 135.19 13.37 15.51
N GLN A 11 135.55 12.09 15.63
CA GLN A 11 134.84 11.00 14.95
C GLN A 11 133.42 10.79 15.50
N PHE A 12 133.22 10.88 16.82
CA PHE A 12 131.87 10.80 17.40
C PHE A 12 131.01 12.02 17.04
N ALA A 13 131.59 13.22 16.96
CA ALA A 13 130.88 14.42 16.52
C ALA A 13 130.50 14.35 15.03
N ALA A 14 131.38 13.83 14.17
CA ALA A 14 131.07 13.61 12.75
C ALA A 14 129.99 12.53 12.54
N SER A 15 130.04 11.44 13.32
CA SER A 15 129.02 10.38 13.30
C SER A 15 127.67 10.90 13.79
N ALA A 16 127.66 11.70 14.87
CA ALA A 16 126.46 12.34 15.38
C ALA A 16 125.88 13.39 14.42
N ALA A 17 126.73 14.09 13.66
CA ALA A 17 126.28 15.05 12.64
C ALA A 17 125.64 14.34 11.42
N VAL A 18 126.16 13.19 11.01
CA VAL A 18 125.56 12.36 9.95
C VAL A 18 124.23 11.76 10.43
N SER A 19 124.18 11.20 11.64
CA SER A 19 122.92 10.70 12.22
C SER A 19 121.89 11.80 12.46
N ALA A 20 122.32 13.03 12.78
CA ALA A 20 121.42 14.18 12.90
C ALA A 20 120.90 14.66 11.53
N ALA A 21 121.69 14.53 10.46
CA ALA A 21 121.27 14.85 9.10
C ALA A 21 120.29 13.79 8.55
N GLU A 22 120.55 12.50 8.78
CA GLU A 22 119.62 11.41 8.45
C GLU A 22 118.32 11.52 9.25
N ALA A 23 118.38 11.87 10.54
CA ALA A 23 117.19 12.13 11.36
C ALA A 23 116.40 13.34 10.87
N LYS A 24 117.06 14.38 10.35
CA LYS A 24 116.39 15.54 9.74
C LYS A 24 115.70 15.19 8.42
N GLN A 25 116.30 14.31 7.61
CA GLN A 25 115.69 13.85 6.37
C GLN A 25 114.48 12.94 6.63
N TYR A 26 114.56 12.04 7.63
CA TYR A 26 113.40 11.30 8.13
C TYR A 26 112.31 12.20 8.70
N LEU A 27 112.68 13.30 9.37
CA LEU A 27 111.69 14.27 9.87
C LEU A 27 111.01 15.04 8.73
N LEU A 28 111.73 15.38 7.66
CA LEU A 28 111.16 16.03 6.47
C LEU A 28 110.27 15.09 5.65
N GLU A 29 110.65 13.82 5.50
CA GLU A 29 109.80 12.79 4.87
C GLU A 29 108.57 12.46 5.73
N ALA A 30 108.71 12.47 7.07
CA ALA A 30 107.58 12.36 7.99
C ALA A 30 106.70 13.63 8.03
N GLN A 31 107.23 14.81 7.71
CA GLN A 31 106.46 16.05 7.61
C GLN A 31 105.75 16.21 6.25
N GLN A 32 106.22 15.57 5.17
CA GLN A 32 105.48 15.49 3.90
C GLN A 32 104.44 14.36 3.86
N GLY A 33 104.51 13.38 4.76
CA GLY A 33 103.48 12.34 4.94
C GLY A 33 102.31 12.73 5.85
N TYR A 34 102.24 13.98 6.33
CA TYR A 34 101.30 14.44 7.37
C TYR A 34 100.30 15.53 6.88
N GLU A 35 99.92 15.48 5.60
CA GLU A 35 98.67 16.01 5.04
C GLU A 35 98.11 14.85 4.18
N ASP A 36 97.03 14.14 4.47
CA ASP A 36 95.67 14.55 4.78
C ASP A 36 94.90 13.34 5.38
N THR A 37 94.76 13.28 6.72
CA THR A 37 93.77 12.40 7.39
C THR A 37 92.62 13.20 8.01
N SER A 38 92.66 14.52 7.86
CA SER A 38 91.61 15.45 8.26
C SER A 38 90.34 15.22 7.46
N THR A 39 90.44 15.03 6.14
CA THR A 39 89.27 14.79 5.28
C THR A 39 88.61 13.46 5.63
N ALA A 40 89.38 12.37 5.76
CA ALA A 40 88.84 11.07 6.15
C ALA A 40 88.26 11.05 7.58
N SER A 41 88.86 11.79 8.51
CA SER A 41 88.32 11.93 9.88
C SER A 41 87.07 12.80 9.94
N GLN A 42 86.95 13.78 9.03
CA GLN A 42 85.77 14.63 8.91
C GLN A 42 84.64 13.86 8.24
N ASP A 43 84.91 13.12 7.16
CA ASP A 43 83.94 12.23 6.50
C ASP A 43 83.40 11.16 7.47
N ALA A 44 84.27 10.61 8.33
CA ALA A 44 83.86 9.66 9.35
C ALA A 44 82.98 10.29 10.45
N LYS A 45 83.23 11.56 10.83
CA LYS A 45 82.38 12.31 11.76
C LYS A 45 81.04 12.66 11.13
N ASP A 46 81.04 13.15 9.89
CA ASP A 46 79.84 13.51 9.15
C ASP A 46 78.94 12.29 8.89
N ALA A 47 79.54 11.12 8.64
CA ALA A 47 78.83 9.85 8.54
C ALA A 47 78.24 9.39 9.89
N ALA A 48 78.97 9.57 11.00
CA ALA A 48 78.48 9.24 12.34
C ALA A 48 77.33 10.18 12.77
N ASP A 49 77.42 11.48 12.46
CA ASP A 49 76.38 12.46 12.73
C ASP A 49 75.14 12.22 11.86
N SER A 50 75.33 11.84 10.59
CA SER A 50 74.23 11.43 9.69
C SER A 50 73.52 10.17 10.18
N ALA A 51 74.26 9.21 10.75
CA ALA A 51 73.69 8.01 11.36
C ALA A 51 72.93 8.35 12.66
N LEU A 52 73.44 9.26 13.48
CA LEU A 52 72.76 9.74 14.69
C LEU A 52 71.47 10.50 14.37
N LEU A 53 71.49 11.36 13.35
CA LEU A 53 70.30 12.07 12.84
C LEU A 53 69.27 11.09 12.29
N SER A 54 69.71 10.05 11.59
CA SER A 54 68.84 8.98 11.08
C SER A 54 68.22 8.18 12.21
N LYS A 55 68.97 7.88 13.29
CA LYS A 55 68.44 7.24 14.51
C LYS A 55 67.40 8.14 15.20
N GLN A 56 67.70 9.42 15.39
CA GLN A 56 66.77 10.39 16.00
C GLN A 56 65.50 10.57 15.15
N SER A 57 65.64 10.55 13.82
CA SER A 57 64.50 10.58 12.89
C SER A 57 63.64 9.33 13.00
N ALA A 58 64.25 8.16 13.17
CA ALA A 58 63.52 6.91 13.40
C ALA A 58 62.80 6.91 14.76
N GLU A 59 63.46 7.35 15.84
CA GLU A 59 62.84 7.51 17.17
C GLU A 59 61.68 8.52 17.12
N THR A 60 61.83 9.62 16.39
CA THR A 60 60.77 10.62 16.17
C THR A 60 59.60 10.02 15.36
N SER A 61 59.89 9.21 14.34
CA SER A 61 58.88 8.50 13.57
C SER A 61 58.11 7.47 14.39
N GLU A 62 58.77 6.78 15.33
CA GLU A 62 58.12 5.83 16.24
C GLU A 62 57.21 6.55 17.25
N VAL A 63 57.65 7.67 17.81
CA VAL A 63 56.82 8.54 18.67
C VAL A 63 55.64 9.10 17.87
N ASN A 64 55.83 9.54 16.63
CA ASN A 64 54.75 10.02 15.76
C ASN A 64 53.73 8.92 15.43
N ALA A 65 54.18 7.67 15.27
CA ALA A 65 53.28 6.53 15.06
C ALA A 65 52.46 6.22 16.32
N GLN A 66 53.06 6.31 17.52
CA GLN A 66 52.35 6.15 18.79
C GLN A 66 51.36 7.30 19.05
N GLN A 67 51.73 8.53 18.69
CA GLN A 67 50.86 9.71 18.73
C GLN A 67 49.65 9.54 17.79
N ALA A 68 49.88 9.13 16.53
CA ALA A 68 48.83 8.88 15.55
C ALA A 68 47.90 7.73 15.97
N ALA A 69 48.42 6.69 16.62
CA ALA A 69 47.60 5.62 17.18
C ALA A 69 46.72 6.10 18.36
N THR A 70 47.23 7.02 19.17
CA THR A 70 46.50 7.64 20.29
C THR A 70 45.41 8.59 19.76
N GLU A 71 45.71 9.37 18.72
CA GLU A 71 44.76 10.25 18.02
C GLU A 71 43.66 9.44 17.31
N ALA A 72 43.99 8.32 16.67
CA ALA A 72 43.02 7.41 16.07
C ALA A 72 42.08 6.78 17.13
N LYS A 73 42.59 6.52 18.33
CA LYS A 73 41.77 6.02 19.45
C LYS A 73 40.84 7.12 19.98
N SER A 74 41.30 8.35 20.08
CA SER A 74 40.46 9.50 20.46
C SER A 74 39.36 9.75 19.42
N ALA A 75 39.69 9.70 18.12
CA ALA A 75 38.73 9.86 17.02
C ALA A 75 37.68 8.73 16.98
N ARG A 76 38.05 7.51 17.37
CA ARG A 76 37.11 6.39 17.54
C ARG A 76 36.15 6.67 18.69
N ASP A 77 36.63 7.16 19.81
CA ASP A 77 35.80 7.43 20.99
C ASP A 77 34.83 8.61 20.72
N GLU A 78 35.27 9.62 19.95
CA GLU A 78 34.40 10.68 19.39
C GLU A 78 33.36 10.13 18.39
N ALA A 79 33.71 9.14 17.57
CA ALA A 79 32.77 8.50 16.63
C ALA A 79 31.68 7.67 17.34
N VAL A 80 31.99 7.09 18.50
CA VAL A 80 31.00 6.40 19.36
C VAL A 80 30.02 7.40 19.98
N GLU A 81 30.50 8.57 20.36
CA GLU A 81 29.66 9.68 20.82
C GLU A 81 28.75 10.20 19.69
N ALA A 82 29.26 10.29 18.46
CA ALA A 82 28.48 10.63 17.27
C ALA A 82 27.43 9.56 16.89
N ALA A 83 27.74 8.27 17.07
CA ALA A 83 26.79 7.17 16.86
C ALA A 83 25.62 7.23 17.86
N SER A 84 25.86 7.71 19.08
CA SER A 84 24.80 7.99 20.05
C SER A 84 23.86 9.10 19.59
N GLY A 85 24.37 10.07 18.79
CA GLY A 85 23.54 11.05 18.08
C GLY A 85 22.74 10.49 16.89
N ALA A 86 23.14 9.36 16.30
CA ALA A 86 22.41 8.72 15.19
C ALA A 86 21.15 7.95 15.65
N SER A 87 21.08 7.57 16.93
CA SER A 87 19.84 7.08 17.58
C SER A 87 18.67 8.07 17.42
N ASP A 88 18.97 9.38 17.37
CA ASP A 88 17.94 10.41 17.16
C ASP A 88 17.40 10.45 15.72
N TYR A 89 18.14 9.92 14.73
CA TYR A 89 17.73 9.88 13.30
C TYR A 89 16.68 8.79 12.99
N ALA A 90 16.57 7.76 13.83
CA ALA A 90 15.64 6.64 13.64
C ALA A 90 14.15 7.03 13.77
N ARG A 91 13.83 8.21 14.31
CA ARG A 91 12.44 8.59 14.65
C ARG A 91 11.58 9.14 13.50
N ASN A 92 12.12 9.52 12.33
CA ASN A 92 11.36 10.34 11.34
C ASN A 92 11.30 9.87 9.86
N LYS A 93 11.83 8.70 9.44
CA LYS A 93 12.03 8.42 7.98
C LYS A 93 10.87 7.76 7.18
N PHE A 94 9.81 7.23 7.81
CA PHE A 94 8.63 6.69 7.09
C PHE A 94 7.33 7.41 7.42
N THR A 95 7.43 8.70 7.75
CA THR A 95 6.30 9.61 7.88
C THR A 95 6.42 10.67 6.79
N PHE A 96 5.47 10.68 5.85
CA PHE A 96 5.45 11.54 4.67
C PHE A 96 4.35 12.60 4.79
N TYR A 97 4.50 13.76 4.15
CA TYR A 97 3.56 14.88 4.29
C TYR A 97 2.85 15.16 2.97
N LYS A 98 1.61 15.61 3.05
CA LYS A 98 0.84 16.07 1.89
C LYS A 98 1.47 17.31 1.27
N THR A 99 1.46 17.39 -0.05
CA THR A 99 1.92 18.57 -0.82
C THR A 99 0.95 18.86 -1.96
N ALA A 100 1.06 20.01 -2.64
CA ALA A 100 0.15 20.32 -3.75
C ALA A 100 0.23 19.29 -4.91
N SER A 101 1.41 18.70 -5.13
CA SER A 101 1.64 17.64 -6.13
C SER A 101 1.47 16.22 -5.59
N ASP A 102 1.25 16.06 -4.28
CA ASP A 102 0.88 14.80 -3.62
C ASP A 102 -0.17 15.10 -2.52
N PRO A 103 -1.41 15.45 -2.91
CA PRO A 103 -2.39 16.04 -2.00
C PRO A 103 -2.92 15.08 -0.93
N ASP A 104 -2.77 13.77 -1.12
CA ASP A 104 -3.07 12.77 -0.09
C ASP A 104 -1.82 12.20 0.59
N GLY A 105 -0.62 12.60 0.14
CA GLY A 105 0.70 12.25 0.66
C GLY A 105 1.08 10.78 0.42
N THR A 106 0.22 10.04 -0.27
CA THR A 106 0.40 8.60 -0.51
C THR A 106 1.32 8.32 -1.66
N ILE A 107 1.59 9.29 -2.55
CA ILE A 107 2.50 9.10 -3.69
C ILE A 107 3.94 9.04 -3.22
N ALA A 108 4.36 9.98 -2.36
CA ALA A 108 5.68 9.97 -1.73
C ALA A 108 5.87 8.72 -0.86
N GLY A 109 4.81 8.32 -0.16
CA GLY A 109 4.81 7.12 0.67
C GLY A 109 4.88 5.81 -0.12
N LEU A 110 4.10 5.65 -1.19
CA LEU A 110 4.18 4.52 -2.14
C LEU A 110 5.49 4.51 -2.93
N ALA A 111 6.07 5.68 -3.20
CA ALA A 111 7.37 5.79 -3.86
C ALA A 111 8.52 5.43 -2.91
N ALA A 112 8.32 5.65 -1.61
CA ALA A 112 9.28 5.33 -0.57
C ALA A 112 9.03 3.97 0.10
N THR A 113 7.98 3.24 -0.26
CA THR A 113 7.66 1.90 0.27
C THR A 113 7.28 0.94 -0.83
N THR A 114 7.71 -0.32 -0.74
CA THR A 114 7.36 -1.36 -1.71
C THR A 114 6.08 -2.09 -1.34
N ASP A 115 5.49 -2.84 -2.30
CA ASP A 115 4.33 -3.69 -2.08
C ASP A 115 4.46 -4.55 -0.80
N GLY A 116 3.45 -4.53 0.07
CA GLY A 116 3.43 -5.12 1.41
C GLY A 116 3.98 -4.23 2.53
N GLN A 117 4.80 -3.20 2.25
CA GLN A 117 5.35 -2.32 3.27
C GLN A 117 4.38 -1.22 3.68
N SER A 118 4.43 -0.89 4.97
CA SER A 118 3.60 0.17 5.55
C SER A 118 4.39 1.48 5.70
N PHE A 119 3.76 2.59 5.33
CA PHE A 119 4.24 3.94 5.59
C PHE A 119 3.16 4.78 6.25
N TRP A 120 3.59 5.80 6.95
CA TRP A 120 2.73 6.80 7.55
C TRP A 120 2.68 8.02 6.65
N VAL A 121 1.49 8.54 6.41
CA VAL A 121 1.32 9.85 5.81
C VAL A 121 0.75 10.78 6.87
N ALA A 122 1.55 11.73 7.34
CA ALA A 122 1.12 12.82 8.18
C ALA A 122 0.02 13.63 7.49
N GLN A 123 -1.12 13.76 8.16
CA GLN A 123 -2.29 14.42 7.57
C GLN A 123 -2.32 15.92 7.85
N GLY A 124 -1.38 16.41 8.66
CA GLY A 124 -1.30 17.79 9.13
C GLY A 124 -1.75 17.96 10.59
N PRO A 125 -1.37 19.07 11.25
CA PRO A 125 -1.66 19.30 12.67
C PRO A 125 -3.17 19.40 12.98
N ASP A 126 -3.97 19.88 12.04
CA ASP A 126 -5.42 20.08 12.20
C ASP A 126 -6.26 18.90 11.69
N ALA A 127 -5.62 17.78 11.32
CA ALA A 127 -6.30 16.61 10.80
C ALA A 127 -6.69 15.59 11.90
N LEU A 128 -7.88 14.96 11.75
CA LEU A 128 -8.40 13.94 12.69
C LEU A 128 -7.52 12.67 12.79
N SER A 129 -6.46 12.58 12.03
CA SER A 129 -5.49 11.48 12.16
C SER A 129 -4.10 12.07 12.08
N ALA A 130 -3.20 11.70 12.99
CA ALA A 130 -1.86 12.27 13.04
C ALA A 130 -1.14 11.83 11.77
N ALA A 131 -1.26 10.54 11.50
CA ALA A 131 -0.87 9.97 10.24
C ALA A 131 -1.77 8.80 9.88
N TRP A 132 -1.86 8.53 8.58
CA TRP A 132 -2.53 7.38 8.04
C TRP A 132 -1.48 6.35 7.65
N GLN A 133 -1.63 5.14 8.18
CA GLN A 133 -0.82 4.02 7.76
C GLN A 133 -1.42 3.44 6.51
N TYR A 134 -0.65 3.50 5.45
CA TYR A 134 -0.94 2.85 4.20
C TYR A 134 0.02 1.71 4.03
N GLN A 135 -0.50 0.59 3.54
CA GLN A 135 0.30 -0.45 2.96
C GLN A 135 0.25 -0.25 1.46
N ASN A 136 1.41 -0.12 0.85
CA ASN A 136 1.51 -0.24 -0.59
C ASN A 136 1.04 -1.65 -0.96
N LYS A 137 -0.10 -1.82 -1.63
CA LYS A 137 -0.60 -3.14 -2.07
C LYS A 137 -0.76 -3.11 -3.57
N GLY A 138 0.23 -3.64 -4.27
CA GLY A 138 0.33 -3.63 -5.72
C GLY A 138 0.41 -2.22 -6.34
N GLY A 139 1.11 -1.28 -5.69
CA GLY A 139 1.22 0.11 -6.16
C GLY A 139 0.00 0.98 -5.84
N VAL A 140 -1.07 0.40 -5.29
CA VAL A 140 -2.20 1.14 -4.73
C VAL A 140 -1.95 1.32 -3.24
N ALA A 141 -2.02 2.56 -2.74
CA ALA A 141 -1.95 2.82 -1.30
C ALA A 141 -3.23 2.30 -0.65
N VAL A 142 -3.16 1.11 -0.07
CA VAL A 142 -4.27 0.53 0.66
C VAL A 142 -4.13 0.93 2.11
N LEU A 143 -5.01 1.81 2.54
CA LEU A 143 -5.10 2.25 3.93
C LEU A 143 -5.26 1.03 4.85
N GLN A 144 -4.33 0.88 5.79
CA GLN A 144 -4.37 -0.20 6.79
C GLN A 144 -4.87 0.29 8.13
N ALA A 145 -4.41 1.47 8.56
CA ALA A 145 -4.76 2.03 9.85
C ALA A 145 -4.76 3.54 9.79
N LYS A 146 -5.53 4.18 10.65
CA LYS A 146 -5.46 5.63 10.88
C LYS A 146 -5.06 5.82 12.32
N GLN A 147 -3.92 6.46 12.57
CA GLN A 147 -3.56 6.85 13.92
C GLN A 147 -4.33 8.12 14.30
N PRO A 148 -5.03 8.15 15.45
CA PRO A 148 -5.70 9.36 15.91
C PRO A 148 -4.73 10.54 15.94
N GLY A 149 -5.18 11.65 15.36
CA GLY A 149 -4.40 12.89 15.31
C GLY A 149 -4.66 13.76 16.50
N THR A 150 -3.80 14.76 16.71
CA THR A 150 -4.08 15.80 17.69
C THR A 150 -5.49 16.37 17.45
N ALA A 151 -5.93 16.56 16.20
CA ALA A 151 -7.31 16.97 15.93
C ALA A 151 -8.40 15.90 16.20
N ALA A 152 -8.09 14.60 16.21
CA ALA A 152 -9.05 13.60 16.72
C ALA A 152 -9.14 13.62 18.24
N ILE A 153 -8.10 14.08 18.92
CA ILE A 153 -8.05 14.19 20.38
C ILE A 153 -8.60 15.55 20.84
N THR A 154 -8.31 16.64 20.13
CA THR A 154 -8.78 18.00 20.42
C THR A 154 -10.14 18.32 19.80
N GLY A 155 -10.51 17.61 18.72
CA GLY A 155 -11.82 17.67 18.08
C GLY A 155 -12.85 16.72 18.71
N THR A 156 -12.44 15.93 19.70
CA THR A 156 -13.35 15.16 20.55
C THR A 156 -13.41 15.78 21.93
N VAL A 157 -14.58 15.67 22.55
CA VAL A 157 -14.76 16.08 23.94
C VAL A 157 -14.59 14.82 24.79
N ARG A 158 -13.67 14.88 25.77
CA ARG A 158 -13.16 13.69 26.48
C ARG A 158 -13.54 13.72 27.96
N GLU A 159 -13.65 12.53 28.54
CA GLU A 159 -13.95 12.33 29.95
C GLU A 159 -12.69 11.95 30.73
N PHE A 160 -12.50 12.58 31.89
CA PHE A 160 -11.34 12.39 32.76
C PHE A 160 -11.79 12.00 34.17
N PRO A 161 -11.03 11.14 34.86
CA PRO A 161 -11.40 10.68 36.20
C PRO A 161 -11.22 11.75 37.29
N SER A 162 -10.51 12.86 37.02
CA SER A 162 -10.34 13.97 37.96
C SER A 162 -9.99 15.27 37.25
N LEU A 163 -10.22 16.41 37.91
CA LEU A 163 -9.89 17.73 37.36
C LEU A 163 -8.38 17.90 37.12
N ALA A 164 -7.55 17.29 37.98
CA ALA A 164 -6.09 17.33 37.82
C ALA A 164 -5.63 16.59 36.56
N ALA A 165 -6.23 15.43 36.26
CA ALA A 165 -5.95 14.70 35.03
C ALA A 165 -6.39 15.49 33.79
N ALA A 166 -7.56 16.13 33.86
CA ALA A 166 -8.03 17.01 32.79
C ALA A 166 -7.12 18.23 32.59
N GLN A 167 -6.63 18.84 33.69
CA GLN A 167 -5.74 20.00 33.63
C GLN A 167 -4.38 19.64 33.02
N ALA A 168 -3.80 18.49 33.38
CA ALA A 168 -2.56 18.00 32.76
C ALA A 168 -2.72 17.81 31.24
N ASP A 169 -3.91 17.40 30.80
CA ASP A 169 -4.22 17.20 29.38
C ASP A 169 -4.48 18.54 28.64
N ALA A 170 -4.99 19.56 29.34
CA ALA A 170 -5.04 20.94 28.85
C ALA A 170 -3.63 21.55 28.71
N ASP A 171 -2.75 21.32 29.70
CA ASP A 171 -1.35 21.78 29.68
C ASP A 171 -0.55 21.11 28.55
N ALA A 172 -0.85 19.84 28.25
CA ALA A 172 -0.30 19.12 27.12
C ALA A 172 -0.84 19.61 25.75
N GLY A 173 -1.76 20.58 25.73
CA GLY A 173 -2.33 21.15 24.50
C GLY A 173 -3.41 20.28 23.84
N ASN A 174 -3.87 19.22 24.49
CA ASN A 174 -4.85 18.28 23.95
C ASN A 174 -6.30 18.72 24.18
N ILE A 175 -6.53 19.74 25.02
CA ILE A 175 -7.81 20.46 25.14
C ILE A 175 -7.55 21.89 24.69
N LEU A 176 -8.01 22.26 23.50
CA LEU A 176 -7.74 23.59 22.94
C LEU A 176 -8.39 24.70 23.77
N ASN A 177 -7.89 25.93 23.66
CA ASN A 177 -8.53 27.09 24.27
C ASN A 177 -9.98 27.25 23.76
N GLY A 178 -10.93 27.43 24.67
CA GLY A 178 -12.37 27.37 24.42
C GLY A 178 -12.95 25.95 24.29
N GLY A 179 -12.09 24.93 24.20
CA GLY A 179 -12.46 23.52 24.17
C GLY A 179 -13.07 23.05 25.48
N LYS A 180 -13.90 22.01 25.40
CA LYS A 180 -14.64 21.45 26.54
C LYS A 180 -14.06 20.09 26.92
N CYS A 181 -14.24 19.70 28.17
CA CYS A 181 -14.03 18.34 28.65
C CYS A 181 -15.01 18.01 29.78
N TRP A 182 -15.14 16.73 30.11
CA TRP A 182 -15.95 16.26 31.22
C TRP A 182 -15.04 15.63 32.28
N VAL A 183 -15.31 15.92 33.54
CA VAL A 183 -14.60 15.35 34.67
C VAL A 183 -15.59 14.54 35.48
N THR A 184 -15.33 13.25 35.68
CA THR A 184 -16.18 12.36 36.46
C THR A 184 -16.44 12.96 37.84
N SER A 185 -17.71 12.96 38.26
CA SER A 185 -18.14 13.61 39.49
C SER A 185 -17.92 12.69 40.69
N ASP A 186 -17.04 13.08 41.60
CA ASP A 186 -16.80 12.32 42.85
C ASP A 186 -18.01 12.30 43.79
N ALA A 187 -19.02 13.15 43.53
CA ALA A 187 -20.22 13.27 44.34
C ALA A 187 -21.37 12.33 43.91
N ASP A 188 -21.21 11.58 42.79
CA ASP A 188 -22.15 10.56 42.28
C ASP A 188 -23.60 11.07 41.99
N VAL A 189 -23.79 12.39 41.97
CA VAL A 189 -25.06 13.07 41.62
C VAL A 189 -25.17 13.37 40.12
N THR A 190 -24.03 13.39 39.42
CA THR A 190 -23.86 13.56 37.96
C THR A 190 -22.84 12.52 37.49
N LEU A 191 -22.87 12.10 36.23
CA LEU A 191 -21.81 11.25 35.68
C LEU A 191 -20.51 12.03 35.59
N ALA A 192 -20.61 13.27 35.10
CA ALA A 192 -19.47 14.14 34.94
C ALA A 192 -19.86 15.62 34.91
N ASP A 193 -18.96 16.49 35.33
CA ASP A 193 -19.09 17.95 35.28
C ASP A 193 -18.33 18.49 34.05
N GLU A 194 -18.90 19.46 33.33
CA GLU A 194 -18.27 20.04 32.15
C GLU A 194 -17.35 21.21 32.51
N TYR A 195 -16.14 21.19 31.97
CA TYR A 195 -15.12 22.24 32.10
C TYR A 195 -14.74 22.77 30.72
N THR A 196 -14.41 24.06 30.65
CA THR A 196 -13.82 24.67 29.45
C THR A 196 -12.39 25.10 29.77
N ASN A 197 -11.49 24.89 28.83
CA ASN A 197 -10.16 25.48 28.88
C ASN A 197 -10.26 26.97 28.54
N ASN A 198 -9.97 27.85 29.50
CA ASN A 198 -9.89 29.29 29.29
C ASN A 198 -8.42 29.74 29.40
N SER A 199 -7.78 29.90 28.25
CA SER A 199 -6.38 30.32 28.11
C SER A 199 -5.39 29.49 28.93
N GLY A 200 -5.58 28.17 28.95
CA GLY A 200 -4.71 27.20 29.62
C GLY A 200 -5.20 26.75 30.99
N THR A 201 -6.22 27.38 31.56
CA THR A 201 -6.80 26.97 32.86
C THR A 201 -8.20 26.40 32.67
N LEU A 202 -8.47 25.22 33.22
CA LEU A 202 -9.81 24.64 33.21
C LEU A 202 -10.72 25.36 34.21
N VAL A 203 -11.83 25.88 33.69
CA VAL A 203 -12.87 26.56 34.47
C VAL A 203 -14.18 25.79 34.30
N ALA A 204 -14.84 25.48 35.41
CA ALA A 204 -16.15 24.81 35.37
C ALA A 204 -17.16 25.67 34.58
N THR A 205 -17.86 25.07 33.63
CA THR A 205 -18.86 25.81 32.84
C THR A 205 -20.21 25.91 33.53
N GLY A 206 -20.39 25.15 34.62
CA GLY A 206 -21.65 24.98 35.34
C GLY A 206 -22.59 23.94 34.72
N ARG A 207 -22.30 23.42 33.52
CA ARG A 207 -23.07 22.34 32.89
C ARG A 207 -22.60 20.97 33.41
N LYS A 208 -23.52 20.04 33.62
CA LYS A 208 -23.23 18.70 34.16
C LYS A 208 -23.97 17.62 33.38
N MET A 209 -23.36 16.45 33.21
CA MET A 209 -23.97 15.26 32.60
C MET A 209 -24.76 14.49 33.68
N PRO A 210 -26.09 14.38 33.59
CA PRO A 210 -26.87 13.68 34.61
C PRO A 210 -26.69 12.15 34.54
N SER A 211 -26.59 11.46 35.68
CA SER A 211 -26.49 9.97 35.75
C SER A 211 -27.77 9.23 35.40
N ALA A 212 -28.89 9.93 35.46
CA ALA A 212 -30.10 9.73 34.69
C ALA A 212 -30.69 11.13 34.52
N MET A 213 -31.28 11.51 33.38
CA MET A 213 -31.93 12.82 33.29
C MET A 213 -32.94 12.98 34.44
N PRO A 214 -32.85 14.05 35.25
CA PRO A 214 -34.01 14.72 35.76
C PRO A 214 -34.02 16.13 35.15
N THR A 215 -33.55 16.33 33.91
CA THR A 215 -33.69 17.62 33.20
C THR A 215 -35.10 17.78 32.61
N GLY A 216 -36.10 17.20 33.25
CA GLY A 216 -37.49 17.40 32.90
C GLY A 216 -38.05 18.55 33.73
N TYR A 217 -38.77 19.44 33.09
CA TYR A 217 -39.89 20.14 33.70
C TYR A 217 -40.59 19.26 34.76
N GLN A 218 -40.57 19.71 36.01
CA GLN A 218 -41.20 19.00 37.13
C GLN A 218 -42.44 19.76 37.56
N SER A 219 -43.62 19.18 37.30
CA SER A 219 -44.85 19.67 37.90
C SER A 219 -44.89 19.23 39.35
N ALA A 220 -44.92 20.19 40.27
CA ALA A 220 -44.93 19.89 41.68
C ALA A 220 -46.32 19.43 42.12
N THR A 221 -46.36 18.41 42.97
CA THR A 221 -47.58 17.88 43.59
C THR A 221 -47.67 18.40 45.02
N ALA A 222 -48.87 18.81 45.43
CA ALA A 222 -49.18 19.43 46.72
C ALA A 222 -48.41 20.74 46.96
N VAL A 223 -49.10 21.87 46.78
CA VAL A 223 -48.58 23.19 47.10
C VAL A 223 -49.28 23.69 48.36
N SER A 224 -48.54 23.93 49.43
CA SER A 224 -49.11 24.44 50.68
C SER A 224 -48.30 25.62 51.23
N SER A 225 -48.93 26.49 52.02
CA SER A 225 -48.25 27.54 52.77
C SER A 225 -48.70 27.47 54.22
N SER A 226 -47.76 27.31 55.15
CA SER A 226 -48.04 27.38 56.61
C SER A 226 -47.75 28.77 57.19
N ALA A 227 -47.00 29.63 56.48
CA ALA A 227 -46.69 31.00 56.88
C ALA A 227 -46.73 31.98 55.70
N ALA A 228 -46.95 33.27 55.99
CA ALA A 228 -46.92 34.33 54.98
C ALA A 228 -45.59 34.29 54.18
N ASN A 229 -45.69 34.33 52.86
CA ASN A 229 -44.53 34.26 51.95
C ASN A 229 -43.70 32.96 52.04
N THR A 230 -44.31 31.84 52.45
CA THR A 230 -43.67 30.51 52.39
C THR A 230 -44.50 29.55 51.55
N VAL A 231 -43.83 28.70 50.79
CA VAL A 231 -44.45 27.70 49.91
C VAL A 231 -43.74 26.37 50.13
N ALA A 232 -44.47 25.27 50.28
CA ALA A 232 -43.93 23.92 50.33
C ALA A 232 -44.51 23.12 49.18
N ILE A 233 -43.63 22.45 48.43
CA ILE A 233 -43.96 21.65 47.26
C ILE A 233 -43.22 20.32 47.25
N THR A 234 -43.79 19.32 46.60
CA THR A 234 -43.14 18.03 46.33
C THR A 234 -42.94 17.85 44.84
N ILE A 235 -41.77 17.41 44.41
CA ILE A 235 -41.50 17.12 42.99
C ILE A 235 -41.32 15.62 42.76
N PRO A 236 -41.72 15.09 41.59
CA PRO A 236 -41.66 13.67 41.30
C PRO A 236 -40.25 13.14 40.97
N GLY A 237 -39.26 14.02 40.76
CA GLY A 237 -37.87 13.66 40.48
C GLY A 237 -36.91 14.09 41.60
N LEU A 238 -35.61 13.94 41.34
CA LEU A 238 -34.56 14.48 42.22
C LEU A 238 -34.43 15.99 42.01
N LEU A 239 -34.13 16.72 43.10
CA LEU A 239 -33.83 18.15 43.02
C LEU A 239 -32.33 18.34 42.79
N VAL A 240 -31.94 18.76 41.59
CA VAL A 240 -30.54 19.03 41.20
C VAL A 240 -30.40 20.42 40.59
N ASP A 241 -29.19 20.98 40.58
CA ASP A 241 -28.94 22.32 40.01
C ASP A 241 -29.54 22.46 38.60
N SER A 242 -30.12 23.62 38.31
CA SER A 242 -30.92 23.92 37.12
C SER A 242 -32.27 23.19 36.98
N SER A 243 -32.77 22.50 38.01
CA SER A 243 -34.12 21.89 37.98
C SER A 243 -35.21 22.94 37.74
N LEU A 244 -36.03 22.75 36.70
CA LEU A 244 -37.16 23.62 36.39
C LEU A 244 -38.44 23.08 37.03
N ILE A 245 -39.07 23.89 37.87
CA ILE A 245 -40.20 23.50 38.72
C ILE A 245 -41.40 24.39 38.42
N TYR A 246 -42.53 23.76 38.14
CA TYR A 246 -43.80 24.40 37.91
C TYR A 246 -44.78 24.09 39.04
N PHE A 247 -45.45 25.10 39.55
CA PHE A 247 -46.51 24.95 40.55
C PHE A 247 -47.51 26.11 40.49
N LEU A 248 -48.70 25.94 41.05
CA LEU A 248 -49.65 27.03 41.25
C LEU A 248 -49.34 27.70 42.59
N SER A 249 -49.16 29.02 42.64
CA SER A 249 -48.87 29.71 43.90
C SER A 249 -50.02 29.49 44.90
N PRO A 250 -49.76 29.07 46.14
CA PRO A 250 -50.81 28.95 47.16
C PRO A 250 -51.12 30.30 47.82
N ILE A 251 -50.34 31.34 47.51
CA ILE A 251 -50.33 32.62 48.23
C ILE A 251 -50.36 33.81 47.27
N LEU A 252 -50.92 34.92 47.77
CA LEU A 252 -50.59 36.26 47.32
C LEU A 252 -49.44 36.72 48.19
N ASN A 253 -48.26 36.89 47.61
CA ASN A 253 -47.12 37.28 48.43
C ASN A 253 -47.22 38.76 48.81
N THR A 254 -46.86 39.10 50.03
CA THR A 254 -46.76 40.49 50.53
C THR A 254 -45.30 40.93 50.69
N GLY A 255 -44.36 40.01 50.50
CA GLY A 255 -42.92 40.23 50.57
C GLY A 255 -42.13 39.04 50.01
N ALA A 256 -40.87 38.89 50.45
CA ALA A 256 -39.93 37.88 49.97
C ALA A 256 -40.44 36.45 50.21
N VAL A 257 -40.44 35.62 49.16
CA VAL A 257 -40.99 34.25 49.21
C VAL A 257 -39.89 33.21 49.40
N SER A 258 -40.11 32.22 50.27
CA SER A 258 -39.26 31.02 50.36
C SER A 258 -40.02 29.77 49.94
N VAL A 259 -39.38 28.92 49.15
CA VAL A 259 -39.93 27.64 48.69
C VAL A 259 -39.14 26.50 49.33
N THR A 260 -39.87 25.57 49.95
CA THR A 260 -39.39 24.29 50.42
C THR A 260 -39.77 23.22 49.41
N VAL A 261 -38.78 22.57 48.82
CA VAL A 261 -38.98 21.51 47.82
C VAL A 261 -38.54 20.19 48.41
N THR A 262 -39.44 19.21 48.42
CA THR A 262 -39.12 17.82 48.75
C THR A 262 -39.04 17.00 47.47
N ASP A 263 -37.92 16.30 47.28
CA ASP A 263 -37.69 15.46 46.11
C ASP A 263 -38.24 14.03 46.28
N ALA A 264 -38.17 13.21 45.23
CA ALA A 264 -38.68 11.84 45.24
C ALA A 264 -37.96 10.89 46.23
N LYS A 265 -36.77 11.24 46.73
CA LYS A 265 -36.04 10.49 47.76
C LYS A 265 -36.37 10.99 49.18
N GLY A 266 -37.21 12.03 49.29
CA GLY A 266 -37.53 12.66 50.57
C GLY A 266 -36.51 13.70 51.03
N ASN A 267 -35.56 14.11 50.16
CA ASN A 267 -34.65 15.20 50.50
C ASN A 267 -35.38 16.53 50.39
N THR A 268 -35.24 17.38 51.40
CA THR A 268 -35.91 18.67 51.46
C THR A 268 -34.91 19.82 51.36
N VAL A 269 -35.19 20.78 50.46
CA VAL A 269 -34.39 21.99 50.27
C VAL A 269 -35.29 23.22 50.42
N ASN A 270 -35.00 24.07 51.41
CA ASN A 270 -35.69 25.35 51.62
C ASN A 270 -34.81 26.51 51.16
N ARG A 271 -35.29 27.31 50.19
CA ARG A 271 -34.56 28.47 49.66
C ARG A 271 -35.49 29.62 49.29
N ILE A 272 -34.93 30.83 49.28
CA ILE A 272 -35.62 32.04 48.82
C ILE A 272 -35.84 32.02 47.30
N VAL A 273 -36.94 32.62 46.84
CA VAL A 273 -37.24 32.89 45.43
C VAL A 273 -36.77 34.28 45.06
N LEU A 274 -35.88 34.38 44.07
CA LEU A 274 -35.35 35.63 43.55
C LEU A 274 -35.83 35.89 42.11
N ARG A 275 -35.94 37.15 41.73
CA ARG A 275 -36.13 37.60 40.34
C ARG A 275 -34.83 37.48 39.54
N GLY A 276 -34.89 37.66 38.21
CA GLY A 276 -33.72 37.58 37.31
C GLY A 276 -32.53 38.48 37.66
N ALA A 277 -32.72 39.52 38.49
CA ALA A 277 -31.66 40.40 39.03
C ALA A 277 -31.12 39.97 40.42
N ASN A 278 -31.40 38.75 40.87
CA ASN A 278 -31.05 38.23 42.21
C ASN A 278 -31.65 39.03 43.38
N ALA A 279 -32.80 39.69 43.18
CA ALA A 279 -33.55 40.37 44.24
C ALA A 279 -34.71 39.50 44.72
N PRO A 280 -35.05 39.51 46.03
CA PRO A 280 -36.26 38.84 46.52
C PRO A 280 -37.53 39.33 45.82
N LEU A 281 -38.57 38.49 45.83
CA LEU A 281 -39.90 38.91 45.37
C LEU A 281 -40.45 40.05 46.25
N ALA A 282 -41.10 41.02 45.62
CA ALA A 282 -41.87 42.08 46.25
C ALA A 282 -43.35 41.68 46.32
N GLY A 283 -44.13 42.34 47.18
CA GLY A 283 -45.56 42.03 47.33
C GLY A 283 -46.32 42.16 45.99
N GLY A 284 -47.19 41.19 45.72
CA GLY A 284 -48.06 41.14 44.54
C GLY A 284 -47.47 40.45 43.30
N GLU A 285 -46.27 39.88 43.39
CA GLU A 285 -45.59 39.24 42.25
C GLU A 285 -45.97 37.76 42.05
N LEU A 286 -46.42 37.10 43.11
CA LEU A 286 -47.13 35.83 43.05
C LEU A 286 -48.59 36.09 43.44
N ASN A 287 -49.51 35.66 42.59
CA ASN A 287 -50.95 35.68 42.88
C ASN A 287 -51.43 34.29 43.26
N VAL A 288 -52.36 34.20 44.21
CA VAL A 288 -52.99 32.92 44.59
C VAL A 288 -53.53 32.23 43.34
N SER A 289 -53.31 30.92 43.26
CA SER A 289 -53.73 30.02 42.18
C SER A 289 -53.17 30.33 40.79
N HIS A 290 -52.21 31.26 40.68
CA HIS A 290 -51.56 31.53 39.40
C HIS A 290 -50.34 30.65 39.19
N PRO A 291 -50.05 30.26 37.94
CA PRO A 291 -48.85 29.50 37.60
C PRO A 291 -47.57 30.21 37.99
N VAL A 292 -46.61 29.45 38.50
CA VAL A 292 -45.27 29.89 38.85
C VAL A 292 -44.29 28.90 38.25
N LEU A 293 -43.28 29.43 37.56
CA LEU A 293 -42.19 28.66 36.99
C LEU A 293 -40.87 29.14 37.63
N CYS A 294 -40.15 28.24 38.28
CA CYS A 294 -38.90 28.53 38.98
C CYS A 294 -37.76 27.59 38.54
N ILE A 295 -36.53 28.09 38.54
CA ILE A 295 -35.32 27.25 38.39
C ILE A 295 -34.62 27.14 39.73
N TYR A 296 -34.29 25.92 40.15
CA TYR A 296 -33.41 25.68 41.29
C TYR A 296 -31.95 25.99 40.91
N ARG A 297 -31.28 26.82 41.70
CA ARG A 297 -29.85 27.11 41.55
C ARG A 297 -29.08 26.67 42.80
N GLY A 298 -28.14 25.75 42.60
CA GLY A 298 -27.22 25.23 43.61
C GLY A 298 -26.11 26.22 43.97
N ALA A 299 -25.04 25.72 44.60
CA ALA A 299 -23.88 26.52 44.98
C ALA A 299 -23.24 27.19 43.74
N PRO A 300 -22.77 28.46 43.84
CA PRO A 300 -22.68 29.28 45.05
C PRO A 300 -23.95 30.08 45.39
N ILE A 301 -24.93 30.19 44.49
CA ILE A 301 -26.05 31.14 44.61
C ILE A 301 -27.14 30.63 45.56
N ASN A 302 -27.36 29.30 45.62
CA ASN A 302 -28.26 28.64 46.57
C ASN A 302 -29.66 29.29 46.66
N ASN A 303 -30.43 29.31 45.57
CA ASN A 303 -31.79 29.89 45.56
C ASN A 303 -32.76 29.20 44.57
N PHE A 304 -34.01 29.66 44.54
CA PHE A 304 -34.90 29.50 43.39
C PHE A 304 -34.95 30.80 42.60
N MET A 305 -34.88 30.75 41.28
CA MET A 305 -35.05 31.90 40.41
C MET A 305 -36.41 31.84 39.74
N LEU A 306 -37.23 32.88 39.90
CA LEU A 306 -38.50 33.03 39.20
C LEU A 306 -38.22 33.25 37.71
N VAL A 307 -38.74 32.36 36.87
CA VAL A 307 -38.67 32.44 35.40
C VAL A 307 -39.88 33.20 34.87
N ALA A 308 -41.07 32.84 35.35
CA ALA A 308 -42.32 33.48 34.97
C ALA A 308 -43.39 33.25 36.06
N SER A 309 -44.35 34.15 36.12
CA SER A 309 -45.59 33.98 36.88
C SER A 309 -46.81 34.33 36.02
N GLY A 310 -47.98 33.78 36.37
CA GLY A 310 -49.22 34.06 35.66
C GLY A 310 -49.28 33.47 34.24
N PRO A 311 -49.88 34.18 33.27
CA PRO A 311 -50.11 33.66 31.91
C PRO A 311 -48.83 33.20 31.19
N MET A 312 -47.74 33.97 31.32
CA MET A 312 -46.46 33.65 30.69
C MET A 312 -45.88 32.30 31.17
N ALA A 313 -46.04 31.98 32.46
CA ALA A 313 -45.59 30.69 32.99
C ALA A 313 -46.42 29.52 32.45
N SER A 314 -47.70 29.75 32.14
CA SER A 314 -48.57 28.75 31.52
C SER A 314 -48.16 28.45 30.07
N GLU A 315 -47.82 29.49 29.31
CA GLU A 315 -47.40 29.34 27.91
C GLU A 315 -46.06 28.58 27.78
N VAL A 316 -45.07 28.95 28.60
CA VAL A 316 -43.76 28.27 28.62
C VAL A 316 -43.89 26.81 29.05
N ALA A 317 -44.74 26.51 30.04
CA ALA A 317 -45.03 25.15 30.47
C ALA A 317 -45.70 24.30 29.37
N ALA A 318 -46.62 24.89 28.61
CA ALA A 318 -47.27 24.22 27.48
C ALA A 318 -46.28 23.88 26.36
N SER A 319 -45.38 24.79 25.98
CA SER A 319 -44.36 24.55 24.97
C SER A 319 -43.38 23.44 25.37
N LEU A 320 -42.95 23.41 26.63
CA LEU A 320 -42.02 22.40 27.13
C LEU A 320 -42.68 21.01 27.26
N THR A 321 -43.97 20.98 27.60
CA THR A 321 -44.78 19.75 27.58
C THR A 321 -44.94 19.20 26.16
N ALA A 322 -45.15 20.08 25.17
CA ALA A 322 -45.22 19.69 23.76
C ALA A 322 -43.89 19.08 23.27
N TYR A 323 -42.76 19.70 23.59
CA TYR A 323 -41.44 19.18 23.24
C TYR A 323 -41.18 17.78 23.83
N LYS A 324 -41.53 17.55 25.11
CA LYS A 324 -41.43 16.24 25.75
C LYS A 324 -42.28 15.18 25.04
N THR A 325 -43.52 15.53 24.70
CA THR A 325 -44.44 14.65 23.98
C THR A 325 -43.87 14.21 22.63
N THR A 326 -43.21 15.12 21.89
CA THR A 326 -42.55 14.79 20.61
C THR A 326 -41.41 13.79 20.80
N ASN A 327 -40.61 13.92 21.85
CA ASN A 327 -39.48 13.02 22.11
C ASN A 327 -39.92 11.63 22.59
N ASP A 328 -40.99 11.59 23.40
CA ASP A 328 -41.62 10.32 23.81
C ASP A 328 -42.21 9.58 22.60
N ALA A 329 -42.78 10.30 21.62
CA ALA A 329 -43.24 9.72 20.36
C ALA A 329 -42.08 9.14 19.52
N LEU A 330 -40.91 9.78 19.52
CA LEU A 330 -39.70 9.24 18.88
C LEU A 330 -39.24 7.95 19.57
N THR A 331 -39.26 7.92 20.90
CA THR A 331 -38.92 6.72 21.68
C THR A 331 -39.92 5.58 21.44
N ALA A 332 -41.22 5.88 21.34
CA ALA A 332 -42.25 4.90 20.96
C ALA A 332 -42.02 4.35 19.54
N THR A 333 -41.64 5.21 18.61
CA THR A 333 -41.27 4.81 17.24
C THR A 333 -40.08 3.85 17.24
N LEU A 334 -39.04 4.12 18.04
CA LEU A 334 -37.88 3.23 18.17
C LEU A 334 -38.26 1.89 18.84
N LYS A 335 -39.08 1.91 19.89
CA LYS A 335 -39.59 0.68 20.52
C LYS A 335 -40.39 -0.18 19.55
N ASN A 336 -41.13 0.41 18.60
CA ASN A 336 -41.87 -0.32 17.58
C ASN A 336 -40.97 -1.04 16.56
N GLN A 337 -39.67 -0.75 16.49
CA GLN A 337 -38.75 -1.41 15.57
C GLN A 337 -38.18 -2.74 16.11
N VAL A 338 -38.36 -3.06 17.40
CA VAL A 338 -37.88 -4.31 18.01
C VAL A 338 -39.01 -5.34 18.10
N PRO A 339 -38.94 -6.49 17.40
CA PRO A 339 -40.00 -7.51 17.44
C PRO A 339 -40.08 -8.23 18.79
N ILE A 340 -41.31 -8.43 19.31
CA ILE A 340 -41.55 -9.23 20.52
C ILE A 340 -41.83 -10.69 20.17
N PRO A 341 -41.11 -11.68 20.75
CA PRO A 341 -41.45 -13.09 20.60
C PRO A 341 -42.85 -13.44 21.11
N VAL A 342 -43.60 -14.18 20.32
CA VAL A 342 -44.92 -14.73 20.66
C VAL A 342 -44.83 -16.25 20.81
N THR A 343 -45.27 -16.77 21.95
CA THR A 343 -45.30 -18.20 22.26
C THR A 343 -46.72 -18.73 22.11
N VAL A 344 -46.97 -19.54 21.07
CA VAL A 344 -48.30 -20.13 20.79
C VAL A 344 -48.51 -21.38 21.63
N GLY A 345 -49.55 -21.40 22.45
CA GLY A 345 -49.90 -22.54 23.32
C GLY A 345 -50.91 -23.51 22.70
N SER A 346 -51.79 -23.05 21.82
CA SER A 346 -52.77 -23.91 21.14
C SER A 346 -53.33 -23.28 19.86
N VAL A 347 -53.85 -24.10 18.96
CA VAL A 347 -54.55 -23.66 17.73
C VAL A 347 -55.83 -24.47 17.56
N ALA A 348 -56.96 -23.78 17.35
CA ALA A 348 -58.24 -24.39 17.02
C ALA A 348 -58.99 -23.48 16.03
N ASP A 349 -59.51 -24.02 14.93
CA ASP A 349 -60.23 -23.26 13.89
C ASP A 349 -59.48 -22.00 13.40
N ASP A 350 -58.17 -22.13 13.14
CA ASP A 350 -57.26 -21.03 12.80
C ASP A 350 -57.16 -19.89 13.84
N ILE A 351 -57.59 -20.13 15.07
CA ILE A 351 -57.40 -19.24 16.21
C ILE A 351 -56.15 -19.69 16.98
N TYR A 352 -55.06 -18.94 16.81
CA TYR A 352 -53.79 -19.13 17.51
C TYR A 352 -53.85 -18.48 18.89
N THR A 353 -53.85 -19.28 19.96
CA THR A 353 -53.81 -18.76 21.33
C THR A 353 -52.38 -18.71 21.83
N ALA A 354 -51.92 -17.53 22.24
CA ALA A 354 -50.51 -17.25 22.49
C ALA A 354 -50.26 -16.29 23.66
N THR A 355 -49.02 -16.29 24.13
CA THR A 355 -48.50 -15.40 25.17
C THR A 355 -47.26 -14.64 24.67
N SER A 356 -46.99 -13.48 25.27
CA SER A 356 -45.79 -12.67 25.01
C SER A 356 -45.49 -11.79 26.23
N SER A 357 -44.33 -11.13 26.24
CA SER A 357 -43.93 -10.27 27.36
C SER A 357 -44.62 -8.89 27.41
N ILE A 358 -45.51 -8.57 26.46
CA ILE A 358 -46.12 -7.25 26.35
C ILE A 358 -47.35 -7.07 27.26
N THR A 359 -47.49 -5.90 27.88
CA THR A 359 -48.68 -5.52 28.65
C THR A 359 -49.72 -4.82 27.75
N SER A 360 -51.00 -4.77 28.16
CA SER A 360 -52.07 -4.22 27.30
C SER A 360 -51.86 -2.74 26.97
N GLY A 361 -51.20 -1.98 27.85
CA GLY A 361 -50.87 -0.57 27.64
C GLY A 361 -49.75 -0.31 26.61
N GLU A 362 -49.04 -1.36 26.19
CA GLU A 362 -47.91 -1.27 25.25
C GLU A 362 -48.30 -1.64 23.81
N LEU A 363 -49.54 -2.10 23.58
CA LEU A 363 -50.04 -2.48 22.25
C LEU A 363 -50.44 -1.25 21.42
N GLN A 364 -49.44 -0.58 20.83
CA GLN A 364 -49.64 0.60 19.98
C GLN A 364 -49.54 0.26 18.48
N GLY A 365 -50.16 1.08 17.63
CA GLY A 365 -50.06 0.91 16.17
C GLY A 365 -48.61 0.89 15.70
N GLY A 366 -48.25 -0.10 14.88
CA GLY A 366 -46.89 -0.33 14.40
C GLY A 366 -46.05 -1.28 15.27
N ARG A 367 -46.57 -1.79 16.39
CA ARG A 367 -45.82 -2.73 17.25
C ARG A 367 -45.52 -4.05 16.53
N LEU A 368 -44.26 -4.48 16.54
CA LEU A 368 -43.80 -5.71 15.90
C LEU A 368 -43.82 -6.94 16.83
N PHE A 369 -44.18 -8.09 16.27
CA PHE A 369 -44.27 -9.38 16.94
C PHE A 369 -43.62 -10.45 16.07
N LEU A 370 -42.87 -11.37 16.69
CA LEU A 370 -42.34 -12.55 16.02
C LEU A 370 -43.23 -13.75 16.37
N PHE A 371 -44.03 -14.17 15.41
CA PHE A 371 -45.07 -15.18 15.56
C PHE A 371 -44.72 -16.46 14.81
N THR A 372 -44.62 -17.59 15.51
CA THR A 372 -44.35 -18.89 14.89
C THR A 372 -45.55 -19.82 15.12
N PRO A 373 -46.40 -20.06 14.10
CA PRO A 373 -47.57 -20.92 14.25
C PRO A 373 -47.13 -22.40 14.28
N PRO A 374 -47.69 -23.22 15.17
CA PRO A 374 -47.40 -24.66 15.21
C PRO A 374 -48.10 -25.44 14.08
N SER A 375 -49.14 -24.88 13.47
CA SER A 375 -49.87 -25.46 12.33
C SER A 375 -50.17 -24.37 11.30
N ALA A 376 -50.26 -24.72 10.01
CA ALA A 376 -50.62 -23.75 8.97
C ALA A 376 -52.10 -23.33 9.08
N ASN A 377 -52.43 -22.10 8.68
CA ASN A 377 -53.83 -21.68 8.59
C ASN A 377 -54.54 -22.40 7.44
N THR A 378 -55.76 -22.83 7.67
CA THR A 378 -56.59 -23.58 6.71
C THR A 378 -57.64 -22.69 6.02
N THR A 379 -57.91 -21.52 6.59
CA THR A 379 -58.90 -20.53 6.17
C THR A 379 -58.21 -19.20 5.83
N ARG A 380 -58.98 -18.29 5.23
CA ARG A 380 -58.51 -16.95 4.82
C ARG A 380 -58.64 -15.89 5.93
N THR A 381 -59.11 -16.27 7.12
CA THR A 381 -59.38 -15.36 8.24
C THR A 381 -58.82 -15.89 9.57
N PRO A 382 -57.53 -16.24 9.64
CA PRO A 382 -56.90 -16.67 10.89
C PRO A 382 -56.91 -15.56 11.94
N LYS A 383 -56.87 -15.93 13.22
CA LYS A 383 -56.87 -14.99 14.34
C LYS A 383 -55.75 -15.28 15.34
N LEU A 384 -55.16 -14.24 15.92
CA LEU A 384 -54.23 -14.34 17.04
C LEU A 384 -54.91 -13.85 18.33
N LYS A 385 -54.94 -14.69 19.36
CA LYS A 385 -55.38 -14.37 20.71
C LYS A 385 -54.16 -14.27 21.61
N LEU A 386 -53.79 -13.07 22.03
CA LEU A 386 -52.55 -12.79 22.76
C LEU A 386 -52.83 -12.40 24.23
N ASN A 387 -52.07 -12.91 25.22
CA ASN A 387 -52.08 -12.45 26.62
C ASN A 387 -53.46 -12.27 27.27
N ALA A 388 -54.34 -13.27 27.17
CA ALA A 388 -55.73 -13.24 27.64
C ALA A 388 -56.61 -12.12 27.03
N TRP A 389 -56.18 -11.48 25.95
CA TRP A 389 -56.95 -10.49 25.19
C TRP A 389 -57.93 -11.15 24.21
N GLY A 390 -58.64 -10.32 23.44
CA GLY A 390 -59.51 -10.76 22.36
C GLY A 390 -58.75 -11.47 21.23
N ALA A 391 -59.49 -12.22 20.40
CA ALA A 391 -58.95 -12.83 19.19
C ALA A 391 -59.05 -11.83 18.02
N TYR A 392 -57.91 -11.43 17.47
CA TYR A 392 -57.82 -10.42 16.42
C TYR A 392 -57.42 -11.06 15.09
N ASP A 393 -58.00 -10.60 13.97
CA ASP A 393 -57.66 -11.13 12.65
C ASP A 393 -56.16 -10.92 12.35
N ILE A 394 -55.55 -11.94 11.76
CA ILE A 394 -54.25 -11.86 11.10
C ILE A 394 -54.53 -11.66 9.61
N ARG A 395 -54.03 -10.56 9.05
CA ARG A 395 -54.35 -10.10 7.70
C ARG A 395 -53.10 -9.75 6.91
N HIS A 396 -53.27 -9.57 5.61
CA HIS A 396 -52.24 -9.07 4.73
C HIS A 396 -51.89 -7.60 5.07
N ILE A 397 -50.68 -7.16 4.72
CA ILE A 397 -50.11 -5.85 5.09
C ILE A 397 -50.94 -4.68 4.56
N ASN A 398 -51.58 -4.89 3.41
CA ASN A 398 -52.43 -3.90 2.75
C ASN A 398 -53.87 -3.80 3.29
N GLY A 399 -54.31 -4.67 4.21
CA GLY A 399 -55.74 -4.74 4.54
C GLY A 399 -56.40 -6.10 4.35
N GLY A 400 -55.97 -6.80 3.31
CA GLY A 400 -56.65 -7.96 2.74
C GLY A 400 -56.61 -9.22 3.60
N GLN A 401 -57.43 -10.20 3.24
CA GLN A 401 -57.37 -11.55 3.80
C GLN A 401 -56.07 -12.24 3.38
N VAL A 402 -55.51 -13.07 4.26
CA VAL A 402 -54.43 -14.01 3.91
C VAL A 402 -55.01 -15.21 3.16
N ALA A 403 -54.18 -15.95 2.41
CA ALA A 403 -54.56 -17.22 1.80
C ALA A 403 -54.38 -18.39 2.79
N ALA A 404 -55.06 -19.51 2.53
CA ALA A 404 -54.83 -20.74 3.27
C ALA A 404 -53.36 -21.18 3.05
N GLY A 405 -52.64 -21.46 4.13
CA GLY A 405 -51.23 -21.85 4.12
C GLY A 405 -50.22 -20.71 4.32
N ASP A 406 -50.63 -19.44 4.27
CA ASP A 406 -49.72 -18.28 4.41
C ASP A 406 -48.97 -18.26 5.75
N LEU A 407 -49.62 -18.69 6.84
CA LEU A 407 -49.04 -18.84 8.17
C LEU A 407 -48.37 -20.21 8.32
N ALA A 408 -47.36 -20.50 7.49
CA ALA A 408 -46.70 -21.81 7.44
C ALA A 408 -46.24 -22.32 8.82
N SER A 409 -46.58 -23.58 9.12
CA SER A 409 -46.21 -24.27 10.37
C SER A 409 -44.69 -24.25 10.62
N GLY A 410 -44.31 -23.96 11.86
CA GLY A 410 -42.92 -23.96 12.32
C GLY A 410 -42.06 -22.81 11.80
N ARG A 411 -42.62 -21.87 11.03
CA ARG A 411 -41.89 -20.72 10.48
C ARG A 411 -42.22 -19.44 11.22
N ALA A 412 -41.20 -18.66 11.56
CA ALA A 412 -41.39 -17.37 12.19
C ALA A 412 -41.89 -16.35 11.15
N HIS A 413 -42.98 -15.66 11.49
CA HIS A 413 -43.58 -14.57 10.74
C HIS A 413 -43.51 -13.30 11.59
N LEU A 414 -43.06 -12.21 10.98
CA LEU A 414 -43.15 -10.90 11.60
C LEU A 414 -44.57 -10.37 11.42
N LEU A 415 -45.26 -10.07 12.51
CA LEU A 415 -46.56 -9.41 12.51
C LEU A 415 -46.40 -7.99 13.01
N HIS A 416 -47.16 -7.05 12.46
CA HIS A 416 -47.30 -5.71 13.02
C HIS A 416 -48.75 -5.46 13.47
N TRP A 417 -48.92 -4.81 14.62
CA TRP A 417 -50.24 -4.43 15.13
C TRP A 417 -50.77 -3.18 14.43
N HIS A 418 -52.02 -3.23 13.95
CA HIS A 418 -52.69 -2.10 13.33
C HIS A 418 -53.86 -1.62 14.20
N ALA A 419 -53.58 -0.68 15.10
CA ALA A 419 -54.52 -0.19 16.11
C ALA A 419 -55.85 0.32 15.52
N GLY A 420 -55.82 1.07 14.40
CA GLY A 420 -57.05 1.63 13.81
C GLY A 420 -58.03 0.59 13.27
N ALA A 421 -57.60 -0.65 13.04
CA ALA A 421 -58.44 -1.74 12.54
C ALA A 421 -58.60 -2.89 13.55
N ASN A 422 -57.88 -2.84 14.68
CA ASN A 422 -57.77 -3.93 15.67
C ASN A 422 -57.39 -5.27 15.02
N GLN A 423 -56.31 -5.29 14.23
CA GLN A 423 -55.85 -6.46 13.48
C GLN A 423 -54.33 -6.58 13.50
N PHE A 424 -53.83 -7.81 13.39
CA PHE A 424 -52.43 -8.09 13.08
C PHE A 424 -52.23 -8.14 11.57
N ARG A 425 -51.08 -7.65 11.13
CA ARG A 425 -50.71 -7.57 9.73
C ARG A 425 -49.40 -8.32 9.51
N VAL A 426 -49.39 -9.28 8.59
CA VAL A 426 -48.18 -10.05 8.29
C VAL A 426 -47.21 -9.16 7.50
N MET A 427 -46.00 -8.99 8.02
CA MET A 427 -44.92 -8.22 7.39
C MET A 427 -43.94 -9.08 6.61
N THR A 428 -43.83 -10.37 6.92
CA THR A 428 -42.95 -11.29 6.20
C THR A 428 -43.80 -12.37 5.59
N TYR A 429 -43.99 -12.30 4.28
CA TYR A 429 -44.58 -13.40 3.55
C TYR A 429 -43.49 -14.40 3.15
N ALA A 430 -43.89 -15.66 2.96
CA ALA A 430 -43.05 -16.62 2.26
C ALA A 430 -42.69 -16.12 0.83
N ASP A 431 -43.53 -15.27 0.22
CA ASP A 431 -43.35 -14.67 -1.10
C ASP A 431 -42.41 -13.43 -1.14
N GLU A 432 -42.13 -12.76 -0.02
CA GLU A 432 -41.18 -11.64 -0.01
C GLU A 432 -39.72 -12.11 -0.07
N ARG A 433 -39.47 -13.39 0.20
CA ARG A 433 -38.17 -14.04 -0.08
C ARG A 433 -37.89 -14.15 -1.58
N GLU A 434 -38.93 -14.11 -2.41
CA GLU A 434 -38.85 -14.09 -3.88
C GLU A 434 -38.71 -12.67 -4.46
N LYS A 435 -38.95 -11.61 -3.68
CA LYS A 435 -38.70 -10.22 -4.13
C LYS A 435 -37.23 -9.81 -4.07
N ILE A 436 -36.38 -10.55 -3.35
CA ILE A 436 -34.94 -10.27 -3.20
C ILE A 436 -34.13 -10.81 -4.39
N TYR A 437 -34.70 -11.73 -5.18
CA TYR A 437 -34.08 -12.27 -6.39
C TYR A 437 -35.06 -12.15 -7.55
N GLY A 438 -34.68 -11.55 -8.68
CA GLY A 438 -35.53 -11.49 -9.89
C GLY A 438 -36.06 -12.87 -10.26
N THR A 439 -37.34 -13.13 -9.99
CA THR A 439 -37.90 -14.48 -10.04
C THR A 439 -38.32 -14.92 -11.43
N VAL A 440 -38.17 -16.23 -11.63
CA VAL A 440 -38.70 -16.99 -12.76
C VAL A 440 -39.96 -17.70 -12.27
N LEU A 441 -41.14 -17.28 -12.74
CA LEU A 441 -42.43 -17.88 -12.45
C LEU A 441 -42.80 -18.87 -13.54
N ARG A 442 -43.10 -20.12 -13.17
CA ARG A 442 -43.75 -21.06 -14.09
C ARG A 442 -45.23 -20.74 -14.18
N ALA A 443 -45.73 -20.65 -15.40
CA ALA A 443 -47.12 -20.32 -15.68
C ALA A 443 -47.90 -21.57 -16.11
N THR A 444 -49.16 -21.64 -15.69
CA THR A 444 -50.12 -22.62 -16.18
C THR A 444 -50.97 -21.98 -17.28
N MET A 445 -50.96 -22.55 -18.47
CA MET A 445 -51.77 -22.07 -19.59
C MET A 445 -53.26 -22.20 -19.30
N THR A 446 -54.01 -21.15 -19.63
CA THR A 446 -55.48 -21.13 -19.58
C THR A 446 -56.12 -20.85 -20.95
N SER A 447 -55.37 -20.32 -21.91
CA SER A 447 -55.79 -20.25 -23.33
C SER A 447 -55.51 -21.57 -24.05
N ASP A 448 -56.22 -21.83 -25.15
CA ASP A 448 -56.06 -23.04 -25.97
C ASP A 448 -55.49 -22.72 -27.37
N ALA A 449 -55.42 -23.74 -28.23
CA ALA A 449 -54.86 -23.63 -29.58
C ALA A 449 -55.68 -22.76 -30.55
N SER A 450 -56.94 -22.39 -30.22
CA SER A 450 -57.80 -21.58 -31.09
C SER A 450 -57.37 -20.11 -31.16
N THR A 451 -56.55 -19.66 -30.22
CA THR A 451 -56.09 -18.27 -30.05
C THR A 451 -54.55 -18.20 -30.01
N PRO A 452 -53.84 -18.57 -31.09
CA PRO A 452 -52.38 -18.74 -31.09
C PRO A 452 -51.58 -17.46 -30.82
N ASN A 453 -52.22 -16.28 -30.91
CA ASN A 453 -51.61 -14.97 -30.69
C ASN A 453 -52.10 -14.28 -29.41
N ASP A 454 -53.12 -14.81 -28.73
CA ASP A 454 -53.73 -14.23 -27.52
C ASP A 454 -53.58 -15.20 -26.34
N LEU A 455 -52.39 -15.25 -25.77
CA LEU A 455 -52.05 -16.19 -24.71
C LEU A 455 -52.67 -15.75 -23.38
N SER A 456 -53.17 -16.70 -22.59
CA SER A 456 -53.64 -16.47 -21.23
C SER A 456 -53.05 -17.50 -20.28
N VAL A 457 -52.48 -17.05 -19.16
CA VAL A 457 -51.82 -17.91 -18.18
C VAL A 457 -52.11 -17.48 -16.74
N THR A 458 -51.96 -18.42 -15.82
CA THR A 458 -51.94 -18.17 -14.36
C THR A 458 -50.55 -18.42 -13.78
N VAL A 459 -50.14 -17.63 -12.79
CA VAL A 459 -48.85 -17.79 -12.10
C VAL A 459 -49.04 -17.75 -10.59
N ASP A 460 -48.25 -18.55 -9.87
CA ASP A 460 -48.28 -18.63 -8.40
C ASP A 460 -47.31 -17.60 -7.76
N GLY A 461 -47.33 -16.36 -8.24
CA GLY A 461 -46.44 -15.29 -7.76
C GLY A 461 -46.83 -13.90 -8.29
N TYR A 462 -46.28 -12.83 -7.70
CA TYR A 462 -46.55 -11.45 -8.14
C TYR A 462 -45.80 -11.09 -9.43
N ILE A 463 -46.37 -10.21 -10.25
CA ILE A 463 -45.71 -9.74 -11.48
C ILE A 463 -45.27 -8.28 -11.32
N GLY A 464 -43.96 -8.09 -11.18
CA GLY A 464 -43.28 -6.79 -11.16
C GLY A 464 -42.29 -6.62 -12.30
N ASN A 465 -41.79 -5.39 -12.52
CA ASN A 465 -40.78 -5.14 -13.56
C ASN A 465 -39.56 -6.07 -13.40
N GLY A 466 -39.17 -6.75 -14.47
CA GLY A 466 -38.09 -7.75 -14.48
C GLY A 466 -38.52 -9.19 -14.18
N THR A 467 -39.79 -9.45 -13.84
CA THR A 467 -40.28 -10.81 -13.59
C THR A 467 -40.21 -11.66 -14.86
N LEU A 468 -39.61 -12.85 -14.79
CA LEU A 468 -39.62 -13.82 -15.87
C LEU A 468 -40.82 -14.75 -15.71
N VAL A 469 -41.59 -14.94 -16.78
CA VAL A 469 -42.73 -15.85 -16.87
C VAL A 469 -42.39 -16.93 -17.89
N VAL A 470 -42.42 -18.19 -17.47
CA VAL A 470 -42.13 -19.36 -18.30
C VAL A 470 -43.42 -20.06 -18.61
N LEU A 471 -43.70 -20.26 -19.89
CA LEU A 471 -44.92 -20.91 -20.37
C LEU A 471 -44.63 -21.86 -21.52
N GLU A 472 -45.56 -22.78 -21.77
CA GLU A 472 -45.54 -23.70 -22.91
C GLU A 472 -46.78 -23.40 -23.78
N PRO A 473 -46.62 -22.77 -24.96
CA PRO A 473 -47.72 -22.31 -25.78
C PRO A 473 -48.58 -23.46 -26.33
N PRO A 474 -49.91 -23.31 -26.37
CA PRO A 474 -50.83 -24.34 -26.88
C PRO A 474 -50.88 -24.40 -28.41
N ALA A 475 -50.25 -23.46 -29.12
CA ALA A 475 -50.07 -23.45 -30.56
C ALA A 475 -48.88 -22.56 -30.96
N THR A 476 -48.37 -22.76 -32.17
CA THR A 476 -47.37 -21.86 -32.78
C THR A 476 -48.02 -20.53 -33.13
N ASN A 477 -47.38 -19.40 -32.78
CA ASN A 477 -47.92 -18.09 -33.08
C ASN A 477 -47.91 -17.83 -34.60
N THR A 478 -48.92 -17.11 -35.11
CA THR A 478 -49.04 -16.77 -36.54
C THR A 478 -48.75 -15.29 -36.82
N GLY A 479 -48.65 -14.46 -35.77
CA GLY A 479 -48.36 -13.03 -35.88
C GLY A 479 -47.90 -12.42 -34.55
N ALA A 480 -48.19 -11.13 -34.35
CA ALA A 480 -47.88 -10.43 -33.11
C ALA A 480 -48.67 -11.05 -31.94
N VAL A 481 -48.04 -11.16 -30.77
CA VAL A 481 -48.59 -11.88 -29.62
C VAL A 481 -48.93 -10.91 -28.49
N ALA A 482 -50.08 -11.11 -27.86
CA ALA A 482 -50.43 -10.56 -26.57
C ALA A 482 -50.52 -11.65 -25.51
N ILE A 483 -50.19 -11.32 -24.26
CA ILE A 483 -50.32 -12.21 -23.13
C ILE A 483 -51.14 -11.56 -22.03
N THR A 484 -52.09 -12.34 -21.52
CA THR A 484 -52.81 -12.11 -20.28
C THR A 484 -52.19 -12.97 -19.19
N VAL A 485 -51.72 -12.36 -18.11
CA VAL A 485 -51.26 -13.09 -16.94
C VAL A 485 -52.13 -12.76 -15.74
N VAL A 486 -52.64 -13.79 -15.07
CA VAL A 486 -53.40 -13.69 -13.82
C VAL A 486 -52.53 -14.24 -12.68
N ASN A 487 -52.27 -13.44 -11.65
CA ASN A 487 -51.52 -13.91 -10.48
C ASN A 487 -52.41 -14.69 -9.50
N ARG A 488 -51.81 -15.30 -8.47
CA ARG A 488 -52.54 -16.05 -7.43
C ARG A 488 -53.57 -15.23 -6.65
N TYR A 489 -53.47 -13.91 -6.68
CA TYR A 489 -54.38 -12.98 -6.00
C TYR A 489 -55.54 -12.55 -6.91
N GLY A 490 -55.54 -12.94 -8.19
CA GLY A 490 -56.56 -12.59 -9.17
C GLY A 490 -56.26 -11.32 -9.98
N ASP A 491 -55.11 -10.67 -9.79
CA ASP A 491 -54.73 -9.49 -10.56
C ASP A 491 -54.38 -9.86 -12.00
N LYS A 492 -54.89 -9.09 -12.95
CA LYS A 492 -54.76 -9.35 -14.39
C LYS A 492 -53.87 -8.32 -15.08
N ILE A 493 -52.82 -8.79 -15.76
CA ILE A 493 -51.96 -7.96 -16.63
C ILE A 493 -52.13 -8.42 -18.07
N VAL A 494 -52.54 -7.53 -18.97
CA VAL A 494 -52.67 -7.82 -20.41
C VAL A 494 -51.71 -6.92 -21.19
N ARG A 495 -50.76 -7.50 -21.92
CA ARG A 495 -49.71 -6.74 -22.63
C ARG A 495 -49.20 -7.46 -23.88
N SER A 496 -48.71 -6.69 -24.86
CA SER A 496 -48.03 -7.23 -26.04
C SER A 496 -46.65 -7.80 -25.72
N VAL A 497 -46.21 -8.76 -26.53
CA VAL A 497 -44.90 -9.40 -26.46
C VAL A 497 -43.99 -8.89 -27.58
N PHE A 498 -42.76 -8.52 -27.24
CA PHE A 498 -41.78 -7.94 -28.16
C PHE A 498 -40.42 -8.66 -28.10
N LYS A 499 -39.64 -8.56 -29.18
CA LYS A 499 -38.26 -9.03 -29.31
C LYS A 499 -37.27 -7.88 -29.51
N GLY A 500 -35.99 -8.14 -29.26
CA GLY A 500 -34.89 -7.21 -29.56
C GLY A 500 -35.12 -5.78 -29.02
N ALA A 501 -35.04 -4.80 -29.92
CA ALA A 501 -35.26 -3.37 -29.67
C ALA A 501 -36.76 -2.97 -29.69
N ASN A 502 -37.63 -3.83 -29.16
CA ASN A 502 -39.10 -3.65 -29.09
C ASN A 502 -39.86 -3.83 -30.41
N SER A 503 -39.41 -4.76 -31.25
CA SER A 503 -40.18 -5.16 -32.44
C SER A 503 -41.22 -6.23 -32.09
N PRO A 504 -42.45 -6.19 -32.63
CA PRO A 504 -43.44 -7.25 -32.40
C PRO A 504 -42.92 -8.61 -32.86
N LEU A 505 -43.46 -9.68 -32.27
CA LEU A 505 -43.23 -11.01 -32.79
C LEU A 505 -43.85 -11.18 -34.18
N THR A 506 -43.24 -12.05 -34.98
CA THR A 506 -43.72 -12.53 -36.28
C THR A 506 -44.10 -14.01 -36.15
N GLY A 507 -44.88 -14.54 -37.10
CA GLY A 507 -45.31 -15.94 -37.04
C GLY A 507 -44.13 -16.93 -36.96
N GLY A 508 -44.27 -17.96 -36.14
CA GLY A 508 -43.29 -19.05 -35.98
C GLY A 508 -42.22 -18.85 -34.90
N GLU A 509 -42.21 -17.72 -34.19
CA GLU A 509 -41.20 -17.40 -33.15
C GLU A 509 -41.51 -18.00 -31.78
N ILE A 510 -42.78 -18.29 -31.52
CA ILE A 510 -43.30 -19.05 -30.37
C ILE A 510 -43.83 -20.36 -30.94
N LYS A 511 -43.29 -21.49 -30.49
CA LYS A 511 -43.62 -22.82 -31.01
C LYS A 511 -44.49 -23.61 -30.05
N TYR A 512 -45.33 -24.47 -30.61
CA TYR A 512 -46.19 -25.38 -29.85
C TYR A 512 -45.40 -26.25 -28.87
N ALA A 513 -45.86 -26.28 -27.61
CA ALA A 513 -45.32 -27.14 -26.54
C ALA A 513 -43.81 -26.98 -26.28
N GLU A 514 -43.22 -25.85 -26.69
CA GLU A 514 -41.83 -25.51 -26.42
C GLU A 514 -41.76 -24.42 -25.34
N PRO A 515 -40.78 -24.45 -24.42
CA PRO A 515 -40.68 -23.47 -23.35
C PRO A 515 -40.38 -22.07 -23.91
N VAL A 516 -41.12 -21.08 -23.43
CA VAL A 516 -40.95 -19.66 -23.76
C VAL A 516 -40.71 -18.86 -22.50
N PHE A 517 -39.67 -18.05 -22.50
CA PHE A 517 -39.29 -17.17 -21.40
C PHE A 517 -39.65 -15.73 -21.74
N LEU A 518 -40.61 -15.16 -21.00
CA LEU A 518 -41.09 -13.79 -21.18
C LEU A 518 -40.76 -12.93 -19.96
N MET A 519 -40.03 -11.84 -20.14
CA MET A 519 -39.75 -10.89 -19.07
C MET A 519 -40.77 -9.75 -19.09
N TYR A 520 -41.50 -9.55 -17.98
CA TYR A 520 -42.36 -8.39 -17.82
C TYR A 520 -41.51 -7.13 -17.66
N ARG A 521 -41.82 -6.09 -18.44
CA ARG A 521 -41.22 -4.76 -18.31
C ARG A 521 -42.29 -3.76 -17.90
N GLY A 522 -42.08 -3.16 -16.73
CA GLY A 522 -42.92 -2.09 -16.21
C GLY A 522 -42.77 -0.78 -16.99
N ALA A 523 -43.24 0.32 -16.41
CA ALA A 523 -43.12 1.63 -17.03
C ALA A 523 -41.63 2.03 -17.23
N PRO A 524 -41.28 2.69 -18.35
CA PRO A 524 -42.17 3.19 -19.39
C PRO A 524 -42.60 2.16 -20.47
N GLN A 525 -41.94 1.02 -20.57
CA GLN A 525 -42.11 0.08 -21.70
C GLN A 525 -43.44 -0.67 -21.67
N ASN A 526 -43.94 -0.99 -20.47
CA ASN A 526 -45.27 -1.60 -20.25
C ASN A 526 -45.59 -2.75 -21.22
N ASN A 527 -44.72 -3.76 -21.29
CA ASN A 527 -44.88 -4.89 -22.21
C ASN A 527 -44.16 -6.15 -21.71
N PHE A 528 -44.27 -7.28 -22.42
CA PHE A 528 -43.40 -8.44 -22.21
C PHE A 528 -42.30 -8.46 -23.27
N LYS A 529 -41.08 -8.81 -22.86
CA LYS A 529 -39.96 -9.07 -23.78
C LYS A 529 -39.68 -10.57 -23.82
N ILE A 530 -39.66 -11.15 -25.02
CA ILE A 530 -39.18 -12.52 -25.18
C ILE A 530 -37.67 -12.56 -24.94
N ILE A 531 -37.24 -13.47 -24.06
CA ILE A 531 -35.83 -13.72 -23.75
C ILE A 531 -35.33 -14.91 -24.56
N SER A 532 -36.12 -15.98 -24.59
CA SER A 532 -35.88 -17.17 -25.40
C SER A 532 -37.18 -17.91 -25.67
N SER A 533 -37.15 -18.74 -26.71
CA SER A 533 -38.23 -19.61 -27.15
C SER A 533 -37.59 -20.85 -27.76
N GLY A 534 -38.08 -22.02 -27.38
CA GLY A 534 -37.63 -23.28 -27.94
C GLY A 534 -36.56 -24.02 -27.15
N ASP A 535 -36.00 -25.06 -27.79
CA ASP A 535 -34.97 -25.91 -27.18
C ASP A 535 -33.68 -25.13 -26.89
N LEU A 536 -33.39 -24.94 -25.60
CA LEU A 536 -32.20 -24.25 -25.11
C LEU A 536 -30.97 -25.16 -25.04
N SER A 537 -31.10 -26.46 -25.34
CA SER A 537 -29.99 -27.43 -25.29
C SER A 537 -28.80 -27.00 -26.13
N THR A 538 -29.05 -26.51 -27.35
CA THR A 538 -28.01 -26.13 -28.31
C THR A 538 -27.27 -24.85 -27.90
N PRO A 539 -27.94 -23.73 -27.53
CA PRO A 539 -27.28 -22.55 -26.98
C PRO A 539 -26.47 -22.82 -25.70
N VAL A 540 -27.01 -23.64 -24.78
CA VAL A 540 -26.32 -24.00 -23.53
C VAL A 540 -25.09 -24.85 -23.82
N ALA A 541 -25.18 -25.84 -24.72
CA ALA A 541 -24.04 -26.64 -25.14
C ALA A 541 -22.96 -25.78 -25.83
N LYS A 542 -23.35 -24.78 -26.62
CA LYS A 542 -22.40 -23.82 -27.21
C LYS A 542 -21.71 -22.98 -26.14
N LEU A 543 -22.45 -22.45 -25.16
CA LEU A 543 -21.87 -21.69 -24.06
C LEU A 543 -20.88 -22.55 -23.25
N GLN A 544 -21.23 -23.81 -22.98
CA GLN A 544 -20.32 -24.76 -22.35
C GLN A 544 -19.06 -24.98 -23.20
N SER A 545 -19.20 -25.18 -24.51
CA SER A 545 -18.04 -25.32 -25.43
C SER A 545 -17.17 -24.06 -25.46
N ASP A 546 -17.76 -22.86 -25.46
CA ASP A 546 -17.04 -21.59 -25.45
C ASP A 546 -16.27 -21.42 -24.13
N VAL A 547 -16.88 -21.79 -22.99
CA VAL A 547 -16.23 -21.80 -21.67
C VAL A 547 -15.11 -22.83 -21.59
N GLU A 548 -15.31 -24.04 -22.11
CA GLU A 548 -14.25 -25.06 -22.17
C GLU A 548 -13.10 -24.64 -23.09
N THR A 549 -13.39 -23.97 -24.21
CA THR A 549 -12.38 -23.38 -25.09
C THR A 549 -11.58 -22.29 -24.38
N LEU A 550 -12.25 -21.43 -23.60
CA LEU A 550 -11.60 -20.41 -22.78
C LEU A 550 -10.78 -21.01 -21.64
N LYS A 551 -11.24 -22.07 -20.99
CA LYS A 551 -10.44 -22.80 -20.00
C LYS A 551 -9.19 -23.40 -20.62
N ALA A 552 -9.31 -24.00 -21.80
CA ALA A 552 -8.19 -24.59 -22.53
C ALA A 552 -7.20 -23.55 -23.08
N SER A 553 -7.60 -22.29 -23.25
CA SER A 553 -6.68 -21.22 -23.67
C SER A 553 -5.77 -20.71 -22.54
N PHE A 554 -6.06 -21.06 -21.27
CA PHE A 554 -5.13 -20.86 -20.17
C PHE A 554 -4.17 -22.06 -20.08
N THR A 555 -2.93 -21.88 -20.55
CA THR A 555 -1.87 -22.88 -20.32
C THR A 555 -1.25 -22.63 -18.95
N ASP A 556 -1.28 -23.64 -18.06
CA ASP A 556 -0.50 -23.60 -16.82
C ASP A 556 1.00 -23.64 -17.18
N PRO A 557 1.76 -22.54 -16.95
CA PRO A 557 3.18 -22.48 -17.30
C PRO A 557 4.03 -23.48 -16.51
N TYR A 558 3.47 -24.07 -15.44
CA TYR A 558 4.15 -25.04 -14.59
C TYR A 558 3.75 -26.49 -14.88
N ALA A 559 2.85 -26.74 -15.83
CA ALA A 559 2.34 -28.09 -16.13
C ALA A 559 3.46 -29.10 -16.45
N LYS A 560 4.49 -28.68 -17.20
CA LYS A 560 5.68 -29.50 -17.52
C LYS A 560 6.43 -29.89 -16.25
N LEU A 561 6.71 -28.92 -15.38
CA LEU A 561 7.43 -29.14 -14.12
C LEU A 561 6.61 -29.99 -13.15
N ALA A 562 5.31 -29.71 -13.02
CA ALA A 562 4.38 -30.46 -12.19
C ALA A 562 4.31 -31.94 -12.63
N LYS A 563 4.18 -32.21 -13.92
CA LYS A 563 4.23 -33.56 -14.49
C LYS A 563 5.54 -34.29 -14.18
N LYS A 564 6.66 -33.56 -14.10
CA LYS A 564 7.99 -34.11 -13.85
C LYS A 564 8.23 -34.42 -12.36
N ILE A 565 7.74 -33.57 -11.47
CA ILE A 565 7.93 -33.68 -10.02
C ILE A 565 6.86 -34.56 -9.37
N ILE A 566 5.60 -34.43 -9.76
CA ILE A 566 4.45 -35.10 -9.13
C ILE A 566 4.01 -36.33 -9.94
N GLY A 567 4.24 -36.33 -11.25
CA GLY A 567 3.73 -37.34 -12.18
C GLY A 567 2.43 -36.88 -12.85
N ASP A 568 2.03 -37.56 -13.93
CA ASP A 568 0.76 -37.30 -14.64
C ASP A 568 -0.41 -38.16 -14.11
N GLY A 569 -0.22 -38.81 -12.96
CA GLY A 569 -1.23 -39.70 -12.36
C GLY A 569 -1.31 -41.10 -12.99
N THR A 570 -0.48 -41.42 -13.99
CA THR A 570 -0.41 -42.77 -14.56
C THR A 570 0.56 -43.67 -13.80
N THR A 571 0.25 -44.97 -13.70
CA THR A 571 1.12 -45.97 -13.06
C THR A 571 2.48 -46.15 -13.75
N ALA A 572 2.62 -45.72 -15.00
CA ALA A 572 3.90 -45.71 -15.73
C ALA A 572 4.79 -44.50 -15.38
N ASN A 573 4.20 -43.43 -14.82
CA ASN A 573 4.90 -42.22 -14.42
C ASN A 573 4.98 -42.14 -12.88
N THR A 574 6.04 -42.72 -12.35
CA THR A 574 6.39 -42.81 -10.91
C THR A 574 6.81 -41.47 -10.27
N GLY A 575 6.52 -40.33 -10.92
CA GLY A 575 6.79 -39.00 -10.37
C GLY A 575 8.25 -38.79 -9.96
N PRO A 576 8.53 -38.46 -8.67
CA PRO A 576 9.84 -38.01 -8.19
C PRO A 576 10.93 -39.11 -8.13
N PHE A 577 10.59 -40.36 -8.42
CA PHE A 577 11.51 -41.50 -8.34
C PHE A 577 12.09 -41.93 -9.69
N GLY A 578 11.59 -41.37 -10.80
CA GLY A 578 11.94 -41.83 -12.14
C GLY A 578 11.66 -43.33 -12.35
N SER A 579 12.17 -43.95 -13.41
CA SER A 579 11.81 -45.34 -13.70
C SER A 579 12.49 -46.32 -12.74
N ILE A 580 11.69 -47.27 -12.23
CA ILE A 580 12.18 -48.39 -11.42
C ILE A 580 12.01 -49.66 -12.26
N SER A 581 13.10 -50.35 -12.55
CA SER A 581 13.08 -51.65 -13.23
C SER A 581 13.81 -52.70 -12.40
N PHE A 582 13.44 -53.97 -12.62
CA PHE A 582 14.08 -55.12 -11.99
C PHE A 582 14.58 -56.06 -13.08
N THR A 583 15.89 -56.23 -13.17
CA THR A 583 16.52 -57.18 -14.12
C THR A 583 17.37 -58.16 -13.31
N ASN A 584 17.09 -59.46 -13.43
CA ASN A 584 17.76 -60.53 -12.67
C ASN A 584 17.78 -60.31 -11.14
N GLY A 585 16.70 -59.77 -10.58
CA GLY A 585 16.58 -59.46 -9.15
C GLY A 585 17.33 -58.20 -8.69
N VAL A 586 18.02 -57.50 -9.58
CA VAL A 586 18.66 -56.21 -9.30
C VAL A 586 17.68 -55.08 -9.60
N ARG A 587 17.40 -54.24 -8.59
CA ARG A 587 16.60 -53.02 -8.73
C ARG A 587 17.46 -51.92 -9.36
N THR A 588 17.11 -51.48 -10.56
CA THR A 588 17.69 -50.29 -11.19
C THR A 588 16.71 -49.13 -11.06
N THR A 589 17.18 -48.01 -10.52
CA THR A 589 16.39 -46.76 -10.45
C THR A 589 17.07 -45.71 -11.32
N VAL A 590 16.37 -45.24 -12.35
CA VAL A 590 16.83 -44.12 -13.18
C VAL A 590 16.23 -42.85 -12.60
N LYS A 591 17.08 -41.96 -12.08
CA LYS A 591 16.64 -40.70 -11.47
C LYS A 591 15.98 -39.81 -12.50
N ARG A 592 14.98 -39.03 -12.07
CA ARG A 592 14.43 -37.96 -12.91
C ARG A 592 15.40 -36.79 -12.91
N ARG A 593 15.75 -36.28 -14.10
CA ARG A 593 16.63 -35.11 -14.26
C ARG A 593 15.88 -33.81 -14.05
N LEU A 594 16.45 -32.88 -13.30
CA LEU A 594 16.04 -31.48 -13.23
C LEU A 594 17.16 -30.64 -13.83
N VAL A 595 16.84 -29.90 -14.90
CA VAL A 595 17.80 -29.14 -15.70
C VAL A 595 17.70 -27.65 -15.37
N PHE A 596 18.80 -27.10 -14.88
CA PHE A 596 18.95 -25.71 -14.46
C PHE A 596 19.91 -25.02 -15.43
N THR A 597 19.36 -24.33 -16.41
CA THR A 597 20.15 -23.59 -17.39
C THR A 597 20.29 -22.14 -16.94
N SER A 598 21.49 -21.58 -17.00
CA SER A 598 21.69 -20.14 -16.75
C SER A 598 22.36 -19.42 -17.90
N ILE A 599 21.95 -18.19 -18.16
CA ILE A 599 22.53 -17.29 -19.15
C ILE A 599 22.84 -15.95 -18.48
N GLY A 600 23.93 -15.31 -18.87
CA GLY A 600 24.46 -14.21 -18.08
C GLY A 600 25.84 -13.75 -18.47
N SER A 601 26.41 -12.93 -17.59
CA SER A 601 27.71 -12.28 -17.74
C SER A 601 28.82 -12.95 -16.91
N SER A 602 29.91 -12.24 -16.64
CA SER A 602 31.04 -12.71 -15.81
C SER A 602 30.60 -13.09 -14.39
N VAL A 603 29.62 -12.38 -13.83
CA VAL A 603 29.09 -12.72 -12.51
C VAL A 603 28.36 -14.06 -12.51
N GLY A 604 27.77 -14.44 -13.65
CA GLY A 604 27.11 -15.72 -13.86
C GLY A 604 28.04 -16.93 -13.79
N VAL A 605 29.33 -16.74 -14.05
CA VAL A 605 30.36 -17.79 -13.88
C VAL A 605 31.10 -17.70 -12.54
N GLY A 606 30.62 -16.87 -11.61
CA GLY A 606 31.24 -16.71 -10.29
C GLY A 606 32.53 -15.86 -10.29
N ALA A 607 32.73 -14.98 -11.27
CA ALA A 607 33.92 -14.14 -11.33
C ALA A 607 34.09 -13.31 -10.04
N GLY A 608 35.32 -13.14 -9.56
CA GLY A 608 35.61 -12.43 -8.31
C GLY A 608 35.56 -13.30 -7.05
N SER A 609 34.94 -14.49 -7.11
CA SER A 609 34.98 -15.45 -6.01
C SER A 609 36.26 -16.30 -6.01
N SER A 610 36.53 -16.96 -4.89
CA SER A 610 37.62 -17.93 -4.73
C SER A 610 37.38 -19.23 -5.51
N ASP A 611 36.12 -19.56 -5.79
CA ASP A 611 35.71 -20.75 -6.54
C ASP A 611 34.41 -20.48 -7.31
N GLY A 612 34.56 -20.03 -8.56
CA GLY A 612 33.43 -19.68 -9.42
C GLY A 612 32.47 -20.84 -9.67
N SER A 613 32.93 -22.10 -9.57
CA SER A 613 32.06 -23.27 -9.72
C SER A 613 31.05 -23.41 -8.58
N LYS A 614 31.38 -22.92 -7.38
CA LYS A 614 30.51 -22.94 -6.20
C LYS A 614 29.66 -21.68 -6.08
N PHE A 615 30.24 -20.52 -6.35
CA PHE A 615 29.58 -19.23 -6.13
C PHE A 615 28.85 -18.69 -7.37
N ALA A 616 28.98 -19.32 -8.54
CA ALA A 616 28.12 -19.02 -9.67
C ALA A 616 26.64 -19.08 -9.24
N PRO A 617 25.80 -18.09 -9.61
CA PRO A 617 24.42 -18.04 -9.15
C PRO A 617 23.59 -19.29 -9.52
N ASN A 618 23.89 -19.94 -10.64
CA ASN A 618 23.24 -21.20 -11.01
C ASN A 618 23.60 -22.34 -10.06
N SER A 619 24.87 -22.42 -9.65
CA SER A 619 25.33 -23.41 -8.66
C SER A 619 24.66 -23.17 -7.31
N LEU A 620 24.59 -21.92 -6.86
CA LEU A 620 23.90 -21.55 -5.61
C LEU A 620 22.41 -21.92 -5.66
N PHE A 621 21.74 -21.66 -6.79
CA PHE A 621 20.34 -22.02 -6.99
C PHE A 621 20.11 -23.54 -7.05
N VAL A 622 20.99 -24.28 -7.72
CA VAL A 622 20.96 -25.75 -7.73
C VAL A 622 21.12 -26.32 -6.33
N GLU A 623 22.05 -25.80 -5.52
CA GLU A 623 22.22 -26.26 -4.12
C GLU A 623 21.02 -25.91 -3.24
N ALA A 624 20.45 -24.72 -3.40
CA ALA A 624 19.22 -24.34 -2.70
C ALA A 624 18.05 -25.28 -3.06
N MET A 625 17.86 -25.57 -4.36
CA MET A 625 16.82 -26.50 -4.82
C MET A 625 17.08 -27.94 -4.35
N LYS A 626 18.34 -28.40 -4.33
CA LYS A 626 18.69 -29.71 -3.73
C LYS A 626 18.26 -29.78 -2.27
N ALA A 627 18.54 -28.74 -1.48
CA ALA A 627 18.16 -28.69 -0.08
C ALA A 627 16.63 -28.74 0.11
N GLN A 628 15.88 -27.95 -0.67
CA GLN A 628 14.42 -27.93 -0.58
C GLN A 628 13.75 -29.23 -1.07
N LEU A 629 14.36 -29.94 -2.03
CA LEU A 629 13.82 -31.17 -2.62
C LEU A 629 14.33 -32.46 -1.96
N ALA A 630 15.28 -32.37 -1.03
CA ALA A 630 15.96 -33.54 -0.42
C ALA A 630 14.99 -34.55 0.19
N GLY A 631 13.87 -34.08 0.76
CA GLY A 631 12.83 -34.94 1.36
C GLY A 631 11.79 -35.49 0.37
N TYR A 632 11.81 -35.07 -0.89
CA TYR A 632 10.70 -35.30 -1.82
C TYR A 632 10.98 -36.36 -2.88
N GLY A 633 12.23 -36.47 -3.35
CA GLY A 633 12.56 -37.33 -4.47
C GLY A 633 14.05 -37.50 -4.68
N ASN A 634 14.41 -38.54 -5.41
CA ASN A 634 15.80 -38.77 -5.80
C ASN A 634 16.01 -38.24 -7.23
N PHE A 635 16.26 -36.93 -7.33
CA PHE A 635 16.50 -36.25 -8.60
C PHE A 635 17.98 -36.24 -8.96
N GLU A 636 18.25 -36.22 -10.26
CA GLU A 636 19.54 -35.82 -10.81
C GLU A 636 19.48 -34.33 -11.14
N PHE A 637 20.36 -33.53 -10.55
CA PHE A 637 20.39 -32.08 -10.76
C PHE A 637 21.47 -31.76 -11.79
N ILE A 638 21.05 -31.20 -12.93
CA ILE A 638 21.95 -30.79 -14.00
C ILE A 638 22.16 -29.29 -13.92
N ASN A 639 23.39 -28.89 -13.60
CA ASN A 639 23.82 -27.49 -13.61
C ASN A 639 24.37 -27.15 -15.00
N ASP A 640 23.55 -26.51 -15.82
CA ASP A 640 23.85 -26.12 -17.21
C ASP A 640 24.16 -24.62 -17.29
N ASN A 641 25.33 -24.22 -16.79
CA ASN A 641 25.73 -22.81 -16.81
C ASN A 641 26.27 -22.38 -18.18
N GLN A 642 25.48 -21.60 -18.91
CA GLN A 642 25.81 -21.04 -20.24
C GLN A 642 26.22 -19.56 -20.20
N CYS A 643 26.49 -19.00 -19.01
CA CYS A 643 26.93 -17.61 -18.88
C CYS A 643 28.28 -17.39 -19.57
N ILE A 644 28.42 -16.26 -20.28
CA ILE A 644 29.66 -15.89 -20.97
C ILE A 644 30.16 -14.54 -20.43
N PRO A 645 31.40 -14.45 -19.92
CA PRO A 645 31.99 -13.20 -19.48
C PRO A 645 31.89 -12.09 -20.53
N THR A 646 31.83 -10.82 -20.08
CA THR A 646 31.73 -9.60 -20.92
C THR A 646 30.42 -9.39 -21.70
N GLN A 647 29.54 -10.40 -21.77
CA GLN A 647 28.27 -10.27 -22.49
C GLN A 647 27.20 -9.55 -21.67
N ALA A 648 26.25 -8.94 -22.38
CA ALA A 648 25.08 -8.23 -21.87
C ALA A 648 23.80 -8.82 -22.49
N LEU A 649 22.62 -8.34 -22.08
CA LEU A 649 21.31 -8.93 -22.40
C LEU A 649 21.10 -9.19 -23.89
N GLN A 650 21.61 -8.32 -24.77
CA GLN A 650 21.46 -8.45 -26.21
C GLN A 650 22.10 -9.73 -26.79
N GLN A 651 23.05 -10.35 -26.08
CA GLN A 651 23.69 -11.60 -26.50
C GLN A 651 23.11 -12.85 -25.82
N PHE A 652 22.22 -12.71 -24.82
CA PHE A 652 21.79 -13.84 -23.99
C PHE A 652 20.92 -14.86 -24.72
N SER A 653 20.14 -14.49 -25.73
CA SER A 653 19.39 -15.46 -26.55
C SER A 653 20.36 -16.39 -27.31
N ALA A 654 21.46 -15.87 -27.83
CA ALA A 654 22.49 -16.71 -28.44
C ALA A 654 23.16 -17.65 -27.41
N GLN A 655 23.40 -17.18 -26.18
CA GLN A 655 23.89 -18.04 -25.10
C GLN A 655 22.90 -19.17 -24.77
N LEU A 656 21.60 -18.87 -24.71
CA LEU A 656 20.56 -19.85 -24.42
C LEU A 656 20.59 -20.99 -25.45
N HIS A 657 20.82 -20.66 -26.72
CA HIS A 657 20.98 -21.63 -27.80
C HIS A 657 22.29 -22.44 -27.75
N ASN A 658 23.27 -22.07 -26.91
CA ASN A 658 24.44 -22.93 -26.67
C ASN A 658 24.10 -24.12 -25.75
N SER A 659 23.01 -24.03 -24.98
CA SER A 659 22.56 -25.13 -24.14
C SER A 659 22.17 -26.33 -25.00
N PRO A 660 22.81 -27.51 -24.80
CA PRO A 660 22.40 -28.74 -25.48
C PRO A 660 21.00 -29.20 -25.03
N TYR A 661 20.55 -28.73 -23.87
CA TYR A 661 19.22 -29.02 -23.34
C TYR A 661 18.16 -28.15 -24.02
N PHE A 662 18.42 -26.85 -24.19
CA PHE A 662 17.46 -25.94 -24.84
C PHE A 662 17.24 -26.25 -26.33
N THR A 663 18.31 -26.68 -27.01
CA THR A 663 18.30 -27.04 -28.44
C THR A 663 17.93 -28.50 -28.71
N SER A 664 17.73 -29.32 -27.68
CA SER A 664 17.34 -30.72 -27.85
C SER A 664 16.03 -30.86 -28.64
N THR A 665 15.95 -31.86 -29.50
CA THR A 665 14.70 -32.23 -30.20
C THR A 665 13.73 -32.99 -29.29
N ASN A 666 14.19 -33.47 -28.13
CA ASN A 666 13.37 -34.14 -27.12
C ASN A 666 12.93 -33.16 -26.03
N GLU A 667 11.62 -32.92 -25.93
CA GLU A 667 11.02 -31.99 -24.96
C GLU A 667 11.31 -32.33 -23.49
N ASN A 668 11.63 -33.59 -23.18
CA ASN A 668 11.97 -34.02 -21.84
C ASN A 668 13.37 -33.58 -21.40
N ASP A 669 14.23 -33.23 -22.35
CA ASP A 669 15.58 -32.71 -22.11
C ASP A 669 15.60 -31.18 -21.99
N TRP A 670 14.54 -30.49 -22.44
CA TRP A 670 14.48 -29.03 -22.36
C TRP A 670 14.61 -28.54 -20.91
N PRO A 671 15.19 -27.35 -20.68
CA PRO A 671 15.37 -26.79 -19.36
C PRO A 671 14.07 -26.80 -18.55
N ASP A 672 14.20 -27.15 -17.26
CA ASP A 672 13.10 -27.04 -16.31
C ASP A 672 13.11 -25.66 -15.66
N PHE A 673 14.32 -25.13 -15.39
CA PHE A 673 14.55 -23.80 -14.88
C PHE A 673 15.52 -23.04 -15.79
N VAL A 674 15.23 -21.77 -16.06
CA VAL A 674 16.15 -20.86 -16.74
C VAL A 674 16.42 -19.64 -15.87
N LEU A 675 17.67 -19.48 -15.44
CA LEU A 675 18.13 -18.36 -14.63
C LEU A 675 18.82 -17.30 -15.51
N ILE A 676 18.27 -16.09 -15.55
CA ILE A 676 18.79 -14.96 -16.34
C ILE A 676 19.56 -14.02 -15.41
N ILE A 677 20.88 -13.91 -15.62
CA ILE A 677 21.83 -13.21 -14.74
C ILE A 677 22.43 -12.00 -15.49
N GLY A 678 21.60 -10.97 -15.68
CA GLY A 678 22.00 -9.70 -16.31
C GLY A 678 22.44 -8.64 -15.31
N GLY A 679 22.66 -7.42 -15.78
CA GLY A 679 22.89 -6.22 -14.97
C GLY A 679 24.33 -5.74 -14.94
N MET A 680 25.28 -6.62 -14.60
CA MET A 680 26.69 -6.20 -14.39
C MET A 680 27.35 -5.59 -15.63
N ASN A 681 27.00 -6.06 -16.82
CA ASN A 681 27.45 -5.47 -18.09
C ASN A 681 26.39 -4.60 -18.75
N ASP A 682 25.14 -4.62 -18.29
CA ASP A 682 24.03 -3.86 -18.87
C ASP A 682 23.95 -2.43 -18.31
N ALA A 683 24.28 -2.28 -17.04
CA ALA A 683 24.19 -1.04 -16.28
C ALA A 683 25.39 -0.08 -16.39
N PRO A 684 26.65 -0.51 -16.65
CA PRO A 684 27.76 0.41 -16.83
C PRO A 684 27.50 1.45 -17.93
N VAL A 685 28.06 2.65 -17.74
CA VAL A 685 27.82 3.85 -18.57
C VAL A 685 27.87 3.56 -20.06
N GLY A 686 28.87 2.79 -20.49
CA GLY A 686 29.10 2.46 -21.89
C GLY A 686 27.93 1.71 -22.52
N ASN A 687 27.67 0.48 -22.06
CA ASN A 687 26.59 -0.33 -22.61
C ASN A 687 25.23 0.34 -22.43
N PHE A 688 24.93 0.87 -21.25
CA PHE A 688 23.63 1.51 -20.96
C PHE A 688 23.28 2.68 -21.91
N ASN A 689 24.27 3.43 -22.41
CA ASN A 689 24.04 4.59 -23.28
C ASN A 689 24.35 4.34 -24.77
N ASN A 690 24.97 3.21 -25.12
CA ASN A 690 25.39 2.85 -26.49
C ASN A 690 24.28 2.15 -27.29
N GLY A 691 23.11 2.80 -27.45
CA GLY A 691 21.97 2.18 -28.15
C GLY A 691 21.20 1.14 -27.33
N LEU A 692 21.77 0.68 -26.21
CA LEU A 692 21.14 -0.26 -25.29
C LEU A 692 20.45 0.52 -24.16
N THR A 693 19.62 1.49 -24.56
CA THR A 693 18.82 2.27 -23.62
C THR A 693 17.83 1.37 -22.89
N PHE A 694 17.36 1.87 -21.76
CA PHE A 694 16.41 1.19 -20.89
C PHE A 694 15.21 0.52 -21.63
N PRO A 695 14.55 1.15 -22.62
CA PRO A 695 13.47 0.50 -23.38
C PRO A 695 13.95 -0.64 -24.31
N ALA A 696 15.12 -0.50 -24.93
CA ALA A 696 15.68 -1.54 -25.80
C ALA A 696 16.07 -2.79 -24.99
N GLN A 697 16.71 -2.60 -23.83
CA GLN A 697 17.04 -3.68 -22.90
C GLN A 697 15.77 -4.39 -22.38
N LYS A 698 14.70 -3.64 -22.08
CA LYS A 698 13.39 -4.20 -21.68
C LYS A 698 12.83 -5.14 -22.74
N GLY A 699 12.73 -4.68 -24.00
CA GLY A 699 12.19 -5.50 -25.09
C GLY A 699 13.03 -6.77 -25.37
N LYS A 700 14.36 -6.70 -25.17
CA LYS A 700 15.23 -7.87 -25.30
C LYS A 700 15.00 -8.90 -24.19
N LEU A 701 14.84 -8.45 -22.93
CA LEU A 701 14.54 -9.35 -21.83
C LEU A 701 13.14 -9.99 -22.00
N GLU A 702 12.14 -9.22 -22.42
CA GLU A 702 10.79 -9.74 -22.67
C GLU A 702 10.78 -10.84 -23.74
N ALA A 703 11.46 -10.62 -24.87
CA ALA A 703 11.57 -11.61 -25.94
C ALA A 703 12.30 -12.88 -25.48
N LEU A 704 13.38 -12.72 -24.69
CA LEU A 704 14.14 -13.83 -24.14
C LEU A 704 13.28 -14.68 -23.16
N ILE A 705 12.46 -14.03 -22.33
CA ILE A 705 11.53 -14.72 -21.43
C ILE A 705 10.48 -15.49 -22.24
N ASP A 706 9.91 -14.88 -23.28
CA ASP A 706 8.92 -15.54 -24.14
C ASP A 706 9.52 -16.78 -24.81
N GLU A 707 10.78 -16.70 -25.26
CA GLU A 707 11.53 -17.82 -25.82
C GLU A 707 11.68 -18.99 -24.83
N CYS A 708 12.01 -18.69 -23.57
CA CYS A 708 12.14 -19.68 -22.50
C CYS A 708 10.77 -20.30 -22.15
N LYS A 709 9.72 -19.49 -22.05
CA LYS A 709 8.36 -19.94 -21.71
C LYS A 709 7.78 -20.84 -22.80
N ALA A 710 8.11 -20.60 -24.07
CA ALA A 710 7.70 -21.47 -25.18
C ALA A 710 8.22 -22.92 -25.03
N LYS A 711 9.29 -23.14 -24.25
CA LYS A 711 9.84 -24.46 -23.91
C LYS A 711 9.30 -25.03 -22.58
N GLY A 712 8.32 -24.36 -21.97
CA GLY A 712 7.74 -24.74 -20.68
C GLY A 712 8.70 -24.62 -19.50
N ALA A 713 9.75 -23.80 -19.61
CA ALA A 713 10.71 -23.59 -18.53
C ALA A 713 10.19 -22.59 -17.50
N VAL A 714 10.53 -22.82 -16.23
CA VAL A 714 10.34 -21.85 -15.16
C VAL A 714 11.45 -20.81 -15.23
N VAL A 715 11.10 -19.61 -15.67
CA VAL A 715 12.06 -18.53 -15.85
C VAL A 715 12.25 -17.76 -14.54
N ILE A 716 13.50 -17.47 -14.22
CA ILE A 716 13.90 -16.73 -13.03
C ILE A 716 14.82 -15.61 -13.48
N VAL A 717 14.44 -14.36 -13.21
CA VAL A 717 15.26 -13.18 -13.53
C VAL A 717 15.98 -12.73 -12.28
N ALA A 718 17.31 -12.67 -12.32
CA ALA A 718 18.12 -12.20 -11.21
C ALA A 718 18.38 -10.69 -11.32
N THR A 719 18.10 -9.94 -10.25
CA THR A 719 18.66 -8.59 -10.11
C THR A 719 20.18 -8.69 -9.89
N SER A 720 20.92 -7.67 -10.28
CA SER A 720 22.38 -7.63 -10.10
C SER A 720 22.76 -6.83 -8.87
N PRO A 721 23.78 -7.26 -8.09
CA PRO A 721 24.46 -6.37 -7.19
C PRO A 721 25.12 -5.25 -8.00
N HIS A 722 25.39 -4.16 -7.31
CA HIS A 722 26.03 -2.98 -7.86
C HIS A 722 27.55 -3.16 -7.89
N HIS A 723 28.21 -2.59 -8.89
CA HIS A 723 29.64 -2.34 -8.80
C HIS A 723 29.98 -1.37 -7.65
N ASN A 724 31.24 -1.34 -7.20
CA ASN A 724 31.69 -0.46 -6.12
C ASN A 724 31.66 1.01 -6.56
N PRO A 725 30.70 1.82 -6.07
CA PRO A 725 30.55 3.22 -6.47
C PRO A 725 31.58 4.14 -5.83
N LEU A 726 32.41 3.62 -4.90
CA LEU A 726 33.52 4.36 -4.29
C LEU A 726 34.83 4.22 -5.07
N SER A 727 34.86 3.35 -6.10
CA SER A 727 36.06 3.16 -6.92
C SER A 727 36.25 4.33 -7.90
N PRO A 728 37.44 4.95 -7.97
CA PRO A 728 37.75 5.96 -8.99
C PRO A 728 37.59 5.44 -10.42
N SER A 729 37.80 4.15 -10.67
CA SER A 729 37.61 3.50 -11.98
C SER A 729 36.14 3.44 -12.40
N VAL A 730 35.21 3.58 -11.45
CA VAL A 730 33.77 3.60 -11.67
C VAL A 730 33.26 5.03 -11.78
N THR A 731 33.78 5.95 -10.96
CA THR A 731 33.32 7.35 -10.93
C THR A 731 33.97 8.23 -12.00
N ALA A 732 35.14 7.85 -12.53
CA ALA A 732 35.77 8.52 -13.67
C ALA A 732 35.02 8.19 -14.98
N MET A 733 33.91 8.91 -15.23
CA MET A 733 33.15 8.83 -16.47
C MET A 733 33.83 9.63 -17.58
N ASP A 734 34.80 8.97 -18.23
CA ASP A 734 35.48 9.47 -19.42
C ASP A 734 34.92 8.78 -20.68
N LEU A 735 34.28 9.56 -21.55
CA LEU A 735 33.72 9.09 -22.81
C LEU A 735 34.77 8.86 -23.89
N GLY A 736 36.00 9.38 -23.72
CA GLY A 736 37.11 9.22 -24.66
C GLY A 736 37.78 7.85 -24.61
N SER A 737 37.69 7.15 -23.47
CA SER A 737 38.25 5.81 -23.24
C SER A 737 37.21 4.69 -23.24
N LEU A 738 35.92 5.03 -23.13
CA LEU A 738 34.82 4.08 -23.27
C LEU A 738 34.64 3.75 -24.76
N ASN A 739 34.72 2.48 -25.12
CA ASN A 739 34.47 1.97 -26.49
C ASN A 739 32.97 2.05 -26.86
N VAL A 740 32.38 3.24 -26.70
CA VAL A 740 30.98 3.52 -27.00
C VAL A 740 30.87 3.92 -28.47
N SER A 741 30.00 3.22 -29.21
CA SER A 741 29.62 3.62 -30.57
C SER A 741 28.65 4.81 -30.50
N TRP A 742 29.13 5.94 -29.94
CA TRP A 742 28.43 7.22 -29.73
C TRP A 742 27.09 7.11 -28.96
N PRO A 743 26.89 7.85 -27.86
CA PRO A 743 25.62 7.76 -27.14
C PRO A 743 24.46 8.16 -28.05
N VAL A 744 23.31 7.49 -27.91
CA VAL A 744 22.07 7.73 -28.71
C VAL A 744 21.63 9.21 -28.68
N ARG A 745 22.08 9.92 -27.65
CA ARG A 745 21.88 11.34 -27.38
C ARG A 745 22.97 12.26 -27.94
N THR A 746 23.59 11.90 -29.07
CA THR A 746 24.54 12.77 -29.78
C THR A 746 24.18 12.92 -31.24
N PHE A 747 24.54 14.07 -31.83
CA PHE A 747 24.36 14.30 -33.26
C PHE A 747 25.46 13.60 -34.05
N ASN A 748 25.11 12.66 -34.93
CA ASN A 748 26.04 11.99 -35.83
C ASN A 748 25.29 11.47 -37.06
N VAL A 749 25.26 12.26 -38.13
CA VAL A 749 24.37 12.02 -39.27
C VAL A 749 25.13 12.18 -40.59
N ASP A 750 25.04 11.17 -41.46
CA ASP A 750 25.48 11.23 -42.85
C ASP A 750 24.31 11.56 -43.77
N THR A 751 24.26 12.77 -44.32
CA THR A 751 23.20 13.20 -45.23
C THR A 751 23.63 14.43 -46.05
N ASN A 752 22.71 14.96 -46.86
CA ASN A 752 22.91 16.21 -47.59
C ASN A 752 22.61 17.41 -46.68
N TYR A 753 23.56 18.35 -46.61
CA TYR A 753 23.42 19.62 -45.90
C TYR A 753 23.65 20.79 -46.85
N THR A 754 22.85 21.86 -46.72
CA THR A 754 23.05 23.08 -47.50
C THR A 754 23.83 24.09 -46.68
N PHE A 755 25.03 24.42 -47.13
CA PHE A 755 25.90 25.42 -46.50
C PHE A 755 25.72 26.78 -47.17
N ASP A 756 25.65 27.84 -46.37
CA ASP A 756 25.66 29.23 -46.80
C ASP A 756 26.84 29.96 -46.13
N ALA A 757 27.90 30.20 -46.90
CA ALA A 757 29.11 30.88 -46.44
C ALA A 757 28.87 32.35 -46.07
N ALA A 758 27.92 33.04 -46.71
CA ALA A 758 27.63 34.44 -46.43
C ALA A 758 26.83 34.60 -45.14
N ALA A 759 25.82 33.75 -44.95
CA ALA A 759 25.00 33.74 -43.74
C ALA A 759 25.62 32.93 -42.58
N ARG A 760 26.69 32.17 -42.83
CA ARG A 760 27.30 31.20 -41.89
C ARG A 760 26.29 30.20 -41.35
N THR A 761 25.43 29.69 -42.23
CA THR A 761 24.40 28.72 -41.84
C THR A 761 24.59 27.34 -42.49
N ILE A 762 24.22 26.31 -41.74
CA ILE A 762 24.07 24.93 -42.22
C ILE A 762 22.59 24.57 -42.09
N ASN A 763 21.96 24.22 -43.22
CA ASN A 763 20.56 23.84 -43.27
C ASN A 763 20.43 22.34 -43.51
N GLY A 764 19.62 21.66 -42.69
CA GLY A 764 19.32 20.24 -42.85
C GLY A 764 18.22 19.78 -41.91
N GLY A 765 17.21 19.08 -42.45
CA GLY A 765 16.11 18.53 -41.65
C GLY A 765 16.57 17.53 -40.58
N ALA A 766 17.79 17.02 -40.68
CA ALA A 766 18.40 16.16 -39.66
C ALA A 766 18.48 16.83 -38.27
N PHE A 767 18.69 18.16 -38.23
CA PHE A 767 18.88 18.91 -36.98
C PHE A 767 17.62 19.05 -36.13
N SER A 768 16.43 18.87 -36.70
CA SER A 768 15.16 18.96 -35.97
C SER A 768 14.69 17.63 -35.37
N TYR A 769 15.28 16.49 -35.77
CA TYR A 769 14.92 15.20 -35.20
C TYR A 769 15.40 15.03 -33.75
N GLY A 770 14.48 14.61 -32.88
CA GLY A 770 14.71 14.33 -31.47
C GLY A 770 15.23 12.94 -31.17
N THR A 771 15.25 12.60 -29.89
CA THR A 771 15.80 11.32 -29.38
C THR A 771 14.76 10.22 -29.15
N ASP A 772 13.48 10.50 -29.43
CA ASP A 772 12.35 9.68 -28.98
C ASP A 772 12.02 8.50 -29.93
N ASN A 773 12.65 8.43 -31.10
CA ASN A 773 12.44 7.35 -32.07
C ASN A 773 13.78 6.67 -32.42
N ALA A 774 13.98 5.43 -31.96
CA ALA A 774 15.19 4.66 -32.19
C ALA A 774 15.53 4.44 -33.68
N ALA A 775 14.55 4.54 -34.59
CA ALA A 775 14.78 4.37 -36.03
C ALA A 775 15.24 5.66 -36.76
N THR A 776 15.07 6.84 -36.15
CA THR A 776 15.38 8.15 -36.77
C THR A 776 15.99 9.17 -35.79
N SER A 777 16.54 8.71 -34.66
CA SER A 777 17.09 9.55 -33.60
C SER A 777 18.49 10.04 -33.95
N TRP A 778 18.57 11.27 -34.44
CA TRP A 778 19.84 11.89 -34.83
C TRP A 778 20.35 12.91 -33.80
N GLY A 779 19.75 13.01 -32.61
CA GLY A 779 20.28 13.84 -31.51
C GLY A 779 20.26 15.36 -31.75
N GLY A 780 19.51 15.84 -32.75
CA GLY A 780 19.49 17.25 -33.15
C GLY A 780 18.92 18.19 -32.09
N GLN A 781 17.99 17.69 -31.26
CA GLN A 781 17.41 18.44 -30.13
C GLN A 781 18.41 18.76 -29.00
N ILE A 782 19.52 18.03 -28.89
CA ILE A 782 20.54 18.24 -27.84
C ILE A 782 21.58 19.28 -28.25
N LEU A 783 21.60 19.72 -29.51
CA LEU A 783 22.48 20.79 -29.95
C LEU A 783 22.13 22.12 -29.25
N GLN A 784 23.13 22.79 -28.70
CA GLN A 784 22.99 24.09 -28.04
C GLN A 784 24.01 25.09 -28.61
N VAL A 785 23.74 26.38 -28.42
CA VAL A 785 24.73 27.44 -28.70
C VAL A 785 25.98 27.19 -27.85
N GLY A 786 27.15 27.24 -28.48
CA GLY A 786 28.44 26.90 -27.87
C GLY A 786 28.93 25.48 -28.14
N HIS A 787 28.08 24.57 -28.63
CA HIS A 787 28.54 23.23 -29.03
C HIS A 787 29.39 23.28 -30.30
N THR A 788 30.35 22.36 -30.44
CA THR A 788 31.18 22.25 -31.63
C THR A 788 30.77 21.04 -32.47
N LEU A 789 30.50 21.28 -33.74
CA LEU A 789 30.19 20.27 -34.74
C LEU A 789 31.41 20.04 -35.64
N ARG A 790 31.73 18.78 -35.92
CA ARG A 790 32.73 18.41 -36.93
C ARG A 790 32.04 18.00 -38.22
N VAL A 791 32.36 18.69 -39.29
CA VAL A 791 32.07 18.30 -40.67
C VAL A 791 33.21 17.39 -41.13
N LEU A 792 32.91 16.13 -41.44
CA LEU A 792 33.94 15.10 -41.63
C LEU A 792 34.63 15.13 -43.00
N SER A 793 33.95 15.59 -44.05
CA SER A 793 34.46 15.56 -45.42
C SER A 793 33.87 16.67 -46.30
N GLY A 794 34.51 16.92 -47.45
CA GLY A 794 34.15 17.98 -48.40
C GLY A 794 34.94 19.27 -48.19
N GLU A 795 34.68 20.29 -49.02
CA GLU A 795 35.37 21.59 -48.96
C GLU A 795 35.17 22.34 -47.63
N ASN A 796 34.07 22.03 -46.93
CA ASN A 796 33.74 22.58 -45.63
C ASN A 796 34.19 21.69 -44.47
N ALA A 797 35.07 20.70 -44.68
CA ALA A 797 35.59 19.86 -43.59
C ALA A 797 36.29 20.71 -42.52
N GLY A 798 35.90 20.54 -41.26
CA GLY A 798 36.37 21.37 -40.17
C GLY A 798 35.47 21.31 -38.93
N ASP A 799 35.87 22.03 -37.90
CA ASP A 799 35.14 22.18 -36.64
C ASP A 799 34.46 23.55 -36.59
N TYR A 800 33.18 23.56 -36.23
CA TYR A 800 32.34 24.76 -36.25
C TYR A 800 31.52 24.88 -34.97
N THR A 801 31.58 26.04 -34.33
CA THR A 801 30.92 26.34 -33.06
C THR A 801 29.55 26.96 -33.33
N ILE A 802 28.50 26.37 -32.78
CA ILE A 802 27.12 26.86 -32.92
C ILE A 802 26.98 28.22 -32.26
N SER A 803 26.58 29.23 -33.01
CA SER A 803 26.31 30.59 -32.54
C SER A 803 24.82 30.89 -32.41
N ALA A 804 23.96 30.25 -33.20
CA ALA A 804 22.51 30.31 -33.09
C ALA A 804 21.83 29.08 -33.70
N ILE A 805 20.60 28.79 -33.27
CA ILE A 805 19.75 27.72 -33.79
C ILE A 805 18.39 28.33 -34.14
N SER A 806 17.87 28.05 -35.33
CA SER A 806 16.54 28.51 -35.74
C SER A 806 15.42 27.89 -34.89
N ALA A 807 14.25 28.52 -34.86
CA ALA A 807 13.10 28.05 -34.08
C ALA A 807 12.59 26.67 -34.54
N ASP A 808 12.67 26.37 -35.84
CA ASP A 808 12.34 25.06 -36.41
C ASP A 808 13.50 24.04 -36.29
N ARG A 809 14.65 24.50 -35.77
CA ARG A 809 15.92 23.77 -35.62
C ARG A 809 16.49 23.19 -36.91
N ASN A 810 16.00 23.57 -38.09
CA ASN A 810 16.55 23.10 -39.36
C ASN A 810 17.82 23.86 -39.77
N THR A 811 18.07 25.02 -39.17
CA THR A 811 19.19 25.89 -39.48
C THR A 811 20.08 26.09 -38.26
N ILE A 812 21.35 25.73 -38.42
CA ILE A 812 22.42 25.99 -37.45
C ILE A 812 23.26 27.14 -37.98
N THR A 813 23.40 28.21 -37.20
CA THR A 813 24.37 29.28 -37.48
C THR A 813 25.63 28.99 -36.71
N VAL A 814 26.79 29.16 -37.33
CA VAL A 814 28.10 28.92 -36.72
C VAL A 814 28.92 30.20 -36.59
N ALA A 815 29.96 30.19 -35.76
CA ALA A 815 30.82 31.35 -35.53
C ALA A 815 31.83 31.55 -36.68
N GLU A 816 32.33 30.44 -37.23
CA GLU A 816 33.37 30.37 -38.24
C GLU A 816 32.81 30.52 -39.67
N SER A 817 33.65 30.92 -40.63
CA SER A 817 33.26 31.04 -42.04
C SER A 817 33.39 29.71 -42.79
N PHE A 818 32.54 29.46 -43.78
CA PHE A 818 32.69 28.31 -44.68
C PHE A 818 33.53 28.65 -45.92
N PRO A 819 34.39 27.74 -46.37
CA PRO A 819 35.08 27.87 -47.66
C PRO A 819 34.16 27.89 -48.88
N ALA A 820 33.03 27.18 -48.85
CA ALA A 820 32.11 27.06 -49.98
C ALA A 820 30.62 27.03 -49.56
N SER A 821 29.75 27.56 -50.42
CA SER A 821 28.28 27.44 -50.31
C SER A 821 27.76 26.34 -51.22
N GLY A 822 26.63 25.72 -50.85
CA GLY A 822 25.94 24.73 -51.68
C GLY A 822 25.50 23.48 -50.92
N LEU A 823 24.90 22.55 -51.66
CA LEU A 823 24.47 21.24 -51.13
C LEU A 823 25.66 20.28 -51.10
N ILE A 824 26.05 19.80 -49.92
CA ILE A 824 27.19 18.91 -49.73
C ILE A 824 26.72 17.67 -48.95
N LYS A 825 26.99 16.49 -49.49
CA LYS A 825 26.82 15.23 -48.75
C LYS A 825 28.02 15.02 -47.84
N THR A 826 27.79 14.98 -46.53
CA THR A 826 28.85 14.81 -45.54
C THR A 826 28.26 14.30 -44.23
N THR A 827 29.13 13.77 -43.37
CA THR A 827 28.75 13.43 -42.00
C THR A 827 29.04 14.62 -41.09
N ILE A 828 28.01 15.12 -40.43
CA ILE A 828 28.15 16.12 -39.36
C ILE A 828 27.96 15.41 -38.03
N ARG A 829 28.95 15.54 -37.15
CA ARG A 829 28.89 14.94 -35.81
C ARG A 829 29.30 15.88 -34.70
N HIS A 830 28.75 15.64 -33.53
CA HIS A 830 29.14 16.30 -32.29
C HIS A 830 30.56 15.85 -31.89
N ILE A 831 31.41 16.78 -31.45
CA ILE A 831 32.72 16.49 -30.87
C ILE A 831 32.85 17.09 -29.46
N GLY A 832 33.91 16.73 -28.73
CA GLY A 832 34.11 17.23 -27.36
C GLY A 832 33.20 16.57 -26.32
N LEU A 833 32.76 15.32 -26.54
CA LEU A 833 31.75 14.67 -25.70
C LEU A 833 32.03 14.70 -24.18
N ASN A 834 33.29 14.68 -23.77
CA ASN A 834 33.66 14.75 -22.35
C ASN A 834 33.20 16.03 -21.65
N SER A 835 33.17 17.18 -22.34
CA SER A 835 32.62 18.41 -21.76
C SER A 835 31.09 18.43 -21.72
N LEU A 836 30.45 17.47 -22.38
CA LEU A 836 28.99 17.40 -22.59
C LEU A 836 28.36 16.20 -21.86
N ARG A 837 29.15 15.46 -21.09
CA ARG A 837 28.73 14.24 -20.39
C ARG A 837 27.52 14.44 -19.48
N GLU A 838 27.34 15.65 -18.92
CA GLU A 838 26.16 16.01 -18.13
C GLU A 838 24.87 16.11 -18.97
N GLU A 839 24.97 16.28 -20.29
CA GLU A 839 23.81 16.45 -21.18
C GLU A 839 23.46 15.17 -21.93
N ILE A 840 24.48 14.36 -22.27
CA ILE A 840 24.31 13.22 -23.20
C ILE A 840 24.19 11.86 -22.49
N LEU A 841 24.63 11.75 -21.23
CA LEU A 841 24.52 10.52 -20.45
C LEU A 841 23.22 10.47 -19.66
N GLU A 842 22.65 9.27 -19.55
CA GLU A 842 21.53 8.99 -18.66
C GLU A 842 21.87 7.91 -17.63
N PRO A 843 21.57 8.17 -16.34
CA PRO A 843 21.49 9.51 -15.77
C PRO A 843 22.84 10.25 -15.96
N PRO A 844 22.87 11.59 -15.93
CA PRO A 844 24.12 12.32 -16.09
C PRO A 844 25.12 12.02 -14.95
N PRO A 845 26.43 12.30 -15.08
CA PRO A 845 27.42 11.99 -14.04
C PRO A 845 27.05 12.56 -12.67
N SER A 846 26.55 13.80 -12.62
CA SER A 846 26.00 14.43 -11.41
C SER A 846 24.89 13.64 -10.70
N ARG A 847 24.24 12.69 -11.39
CA ARG A 847 23.15 11.85 -10.88
C ARG A 847 23.42 10.34 -11.01
N SER A 848 24.65 9.98 -11.36
CA SER A 848 25.01 8.58 -11.63
C SER A 848 25.28 7.77 -10.38
N PHE A 849 25.68 8.42 -9.29
CA PHE A 849 25.86 7.81 -7.98
C PHE A 849 25.04 8.60 -6.99
N ILE A 850 24.08 7.93 -6.35
CA ILE A 850 23.11 8.59 -5.49
C ILE A 850 23.05 7.88 -4.14
N GLU A 851 22.89 8.68 -3.10
CA GLU A 851 22.67 8.19 -1.76
C GLU A 851 21.17 8.01 -1.53
N ARG A 852 20.73 6.77 -1.34
CA ARG A 852 19.34 6.46 -1.01
C ARG A 852 19.25 5.21 -0.18
N ASP A 853 18.05 4.94 0.31
CA ASP A 853 17.70 3.66 0.90
C ASP A 853 17.43 2.65 -0.22
N TRP A 854 18.40 1.77 -0.47
CA TRP A 854 18.34 0.78 -1.54
C TRP A 854 17.67 -0.52 -1.11
N SER A 855 17.72 -0.84 0.19
CA SER A 855 17.21 -2.09 0.76
C SER A 855 15.84 -1.95 1.44
N GLY A 856 15.40 -0.71 1.72
CA GLY A 856 14.23 -0.42 2.54
C GLY A 856 14.49 -0.47 4.05
N SER A 857 15.76 -0.56 4.48
CA SER A 857 16.16 -0.68 5.89
C SER A 857 16.16 0.66 6.65
N ARG A 858 15.90 1.78 5.98
CA ARG A 858 16.12 3.16 6.42
C ARG A 858 17.58 3.60 6.43
N THR A 859 18.54 2.74 6.13
CA THR A 859 19.95 3.14 5.96
C THR A 859 20.16 3.71 4.56
N LYS A 860 20.77 4.89 4.44
CA LYS A 860 21.13 5.43 3.12
C LYS A 860 22.56 5.04 2.79
N THR A 861 22.78 4.55 1.59
CA THR A 861 24.11 4.22 1.08
C THR A 861 24.27 4.73 -0.35
N VAL A 862 25.49 5.07 -0.74
CA VAL A 862 25.79 5.44 -2.12
C VAL A 862 25.64 4.19 -2.99
N GLY A 863 24.91 4.32 -4.10
CA GLY A 863 24.80 3.27 -5.12
C GLY A 863 24.72 3.86 -6.53
N ALA A 864 25.07 3.05 -7.52
CA ALA A 864 24.97 3.40 -8.92
C ALA A 864 23.51 3.45 -9.43
N ALA A 865 23.06 4.63 -9.87
CA ALA A 865 21.70 4.85 -10.33
C ALA A 865 21.29 3.96 -11.52
N ARG A 866 22.23 3.66 -12.44
CA ARG A 866 21.97 2.79 -13.60
C ARG A 866 21.67 1.34 -13.22
N PHE A 867 22.38 0.80 -12.24
CA PHE A 867 22.10 -0.54 -11.73
C PHE A 867 20.71 -0.59 -11.10
N GLY A 868 20.36 0.43 -10.31
CA GLY A 868 19.00 0.60 -9.79
C GLY A 868 17.92 0.66 -10.87
N MET A 869 18.19 1.37 -11.97
CA MET A 869 17.30 1.40 -13.13
C MET A 869 17.17 -0.01 -13.71
N VAL A 870 18.26 -0.66 -14.12
CA VAL A 870 18.23 -2.01 -14.71
C VAL A 870 17.53 -3.03 -13.79
N ASN A 871 17.81 -3.01 -12.50
CA ASN A 871 17.14 -3.89 -11.53
C ASN A 871 15.64 -3.59 -11.42
N SER A 872 15.23 -2.32 -11.48
CA SER A 872 13.82 -1.94 -11.54
C SER A 872 13.14 -2.45 -12.83
N MET A 873 13.85 -2.45 -13.96
CA MET A 873 13.36 -3.06 -15.20
C MET A 873 13.18 -4.57 -15.05
N PHE A 874 14.16 -5.28 -14.48
CA PHE A 874 14.06 -6.71 -14.24
C PHE A 874 12.86 -7.05 -13.36
N ARG A 875 12.62 -6.28 -12.30
CA ARG A 875 11.42 -6.42 -11.46
C ARG A 875 10.12 -6.19 -12.22
N SER A 876 10.06 -5.13 -13.04
CA SER A 876 8.88 -4.82 -13.85
C SER A 876 8.60 -5.93 -14.86
N VAL A 877 9.61 -6.36 -15.62
CA VAL A 877 9.44 -7.39 -16.64
C VAL A 877 9.09 -8.73 -16.02
N ALA A 878 9.73 -9.10 -14.91
CA ALA A 878 9.40 -10.35 -14.20
C ALA A 878 7.92 -10.38 -13.78
N ARG A 879 7.43 -9.25 -13.24
CA ARG A 879 6.01 -9.07 -12.90
C ARG A 879 5.10 -9.13 -14.13
N ASP A 880 5.41 -8.36 -15.17
CA ASP A 880 4.59 -8.24 -16.39
C ASP A 880 4.49 -9.58 -17.15
N LYS A 881 5.58 -10.36 -17.16
CA LYS A 881 5.64 -11.67 -17.83
C LYS A 881 5.24 -12.84 -16.91
N ALA A 882 4.90 -12.56 -15.65
CA ALA A 882 4.55 -13.52 -14.61
C ALA A 882 5.60 -14.63 -14.45
N VAL A 883 6.86 -14.23 -14.27
CA VAL A 883 8.01 -15.12 -14.02
C VAL A 883 8.65 -14.81 -12.66
N PHE A 884 9.51 -15.70 -12.18
CA PHE A 884 10.12 -15.54 -10.87
C PHE A 884 11.21 -14.47 -10.88
N LEU A 885 11.37 -13.80 -9.75
CA LEU A 885 12.45 -12.87 -9.50
C LEU A 885 13.39 -13.47 -8.45
N MET A 886 14.68 -13.53 -8.75
CA MET A 886 15.73 -13.80 -7.77
C MET A 886 16.29 -12.46 -7.31
N GLU A 887 15.75 -11.96 -6.21
CA GLU A 887 16.12 -10.67 -5.64
C GLU A 887 17.49 -10.76 -4.93
N CYS A 888 18.46 -10.06 -5.50
CA CYS A 888 19.87 -10.04 -5.07
C CYS A 888 20.35 -8.63 -4.72
N GLU A 889 19.70 -7.57 -5.19
CA GLU A 889 20.10 -6.17 -4.93
C GLU A 889 19.71 -5.76 -3.52
N ILE A 890 18.49 -6.07 -3.08
CA ILE A 890 18.03 -5.74 -1.71
C ILE A 890 18.96 -6.36 -0.64
N PRO A 891 19.23 -7.68 -0.64
CA PRO A 891 20.14 -8.26 0.35
C PRO A 891 21.59 -7.84 0.14
N TRP A 892 22.05 -7.53 -1.09
CA TRP A 892 23.36 -6.92 -1.34
C TRP A 892 23.54 -5.62 -0.54
N PHE A 893 22.52 -4.75 -0.54
CA PHE A 893 22.59 -3.51 0.24
C PHE A 893 22.39 -3.76 1.73
N ARG A 894 21.35 -4.49 2.13
CA ARG A 894 21.00 -4.72 3.54
C ARG A 894 22.07 -5.49 4.30
N ASP A 895 22.45 -6.65 3.76
CA ASP A 895 23.27 -7.64 4.44
C ASP A 895 24.75 -7.54 4.02
N GLY A 896 25.03 -6.85 2.91
CA GLY A 896 26.37 -6.56 2.42
C GLY A 896 26.83 -5.13 2.76
N VAL A 897 26.36 -4.15 1.99
CA VAL A 897 26.90 -2.78 2.00
C VAL A 897 26.67 -2.09 3.35
N GLU A 898 25.47 -2.22 3.92
CA GLU A 898 25.12 -1.58 5.19
C GLU A 898 25.82 -2.23 6.39
N ALA A 899 26.02 -3.56 6.34
CA ALA A 899 26.63 -4.32 7.43
C ALA A 899 28.17 -4.30 7.39
N HIS A 900 28.77 -4.30 6.20
CA HIS A 900 30.20 -4.52 6.01
C HIS A 900 30.92 -3.41 5.22
N GLY A 901 30.17 -2.51 4.58
CA GLY A 901 30.72 -1.51 3.68
C GLY A 901 31.14 -2.06 2.32
N TRP A 902 31.32 -1.17 1.34
CA TRP A 902 31.66 -1.53 -0.04
C TRP A 902 32.96 -2.32 -0.17
N ALA A 903 34.01 -1.94 0.59
CA ALA A 903 35.33 -2.56 0.47
C ALA A 903 35.36 -4.04 0.86
N ALA A 904 34.45 -4.48 1.73
CA ALA A 904 34.40 -5.87 2.20
C ALA A 904 33.82 -6.85 1.15
N LEU A 905 33.07 -6.34 0.17
CA LEU A 905 32.37 -7.16 -0.82
C LEU A 905 33.17 -7.41 -2.10
N PHE A 906 34.39 -6.87 -2.18
CA PHE A 906 35.30 -6.99 -3.33
C PHE A 906 36.73 -7.24 -2.87
N ASP A 907 37.53 -7.86 -3.73
CA ASP A 907 38.94 -8.11 -3.45
C ASP A 907 39.83 -7.02 -4.07
N GLY A 908 40.51 -6.25 -3.23
CA GLY A 908 41.59 -5.31 -3.61
C GLY A 908 41.26 -4.40 -4.79
N THR A 909 41.77 -4.74 -5.98
CA THR A 909 41.63 -3.96 -7.22
C THR A 909 40.31 -4.22 -7.97
N ASN A 910 39.52 -5.20 -7.54
CA ASN A 910 38.26 -5.53 -8.18
C ASN A 910 37.15 -4.60 -7.71
N TYR A 911 36.34 -4.11 -8.64
CA TYR A 911 35.23 -3.19 -8.34
C TYR A 911 33.92 -3.59 -9.03
N ASN A 912 33.94 -4.59 -9.91
CA ASN A 912 32.76 -5.04 -10.67
C ASN A 912 32.36 -6.47 -10.34
N HIS A 913 33.24 -7.30 -9.77
CA HIS A 913 32.87 -8.68 -9.44
C HIS A 913 32.90 -8.90 -7.93
N PRO A 914 31.77 -9.35 -7.33
CA PRO A 914 31.71 -9.68 -5.91
C PRO A 914 32.74 -10.74 -5.51
N ASN A 915 33.25 -10.66 -4.28
CA ASN A 915 33.98 -11.75 -3.65
C ASN A 915 33.03 -12.77 -3.01
N ASP A 916 33.56 -13.77 -2.31
CA ASP A 916 32.77 -14.83 -1.67
C ASP A 916 31.69 -14.30 -0.73
N LEU A 917 32.02 -13.29 0.08
CA LEU A 917 31.06 -12.62 0.95
C LEU A 917 29.99 -11.93 0.13
N GLY A 918 30.40 -11.18 -0.90
CA GLY A 918 29.51 -10.50 -1.82
C GLY A 918 28.50 -11.43 -2.51
N TYR A 919 28.94 -12.60 -3.00
CA TYR A 919 28.04 -13.63 -3.54
C TYR A 919 27.10 -14.22 -2.50
N THR A 920 27.59 -14.40 -1.26
CA THR A 920 26.80 -14.97 -0.15
C THR A 920 25.67 -14.04 0.26
N VAL A 921 25.94 -12.74 0.43
CA VAL A 921 24.93 -11.76 0.86
C VAL A 921 24.00 -11.30 -0.27
N SER A 922 24.28 -11.68 -1.52
CA SER A 922 23.42 -11.33 -2.67
C SER A 922 22.80 -12.57 -3.32
N TYR A 923 23.54 -13.20 -4.23
CA TYR A 923 23.05 -14.29 -5.06
C TYR A 923 22.65 -15.52 -4.27
N LYS A 924 23.36 -15.87 -3.19
CA LYS A 924 22.97 -17.00 -2.34
C LYS A 924 21.65 -16.71 -1.61
N ALA A 925 21.54 -15.53 -0.98
CA ALA A 925 20.31 -15.12 -0.31
C ALA A 925 19.12 -15.09 -1.28
N GLY A 926 19.31 -14.57 -2.48
CA GLY A 926 18.30 -14.58 -3.54
C GLY A 926 17.94 -15.99 -4.00
N ALA A 927 18.93 -16.86 -4.21
CA ALA A 927 18.74 -18.24 -4.63
C ALA A 927 17.96 -19.07 -3.59
N ASP A 928 18.31 -18.93 -2.30
CA ASP A 928 17.61 -19.60 -1.20
C ASP A 928 16.13 -19.18 -1.16
N ALA A 929 15.85 -17.88 -1.28
CA ALA A 929 14.49 -17.33 -1.27
C ALA A 929 13.67 -17.74 -2.51
N ALA A 930 14.29 -17.75 -3.69
CA ALA A 930 13.65 -18.19 -4.94
C ALA A 930 13.32 -19.68 -4.89
N ALA A 931 14.26 -20.52 -4.43
CA ALA A 931 14.06 -21.96 -4.30
C ALA A 931 12.95 -22.30 -3.30
N PHE A 932 12.93 -21.61 -2.14
CA PHE A 932 11.85 -21.75 -1.16
C PHE A 932 10.49 -21.38 -1.75
N SER A 933 10.39 -20.24 -2.45
CA SER A 933 9.14 -19.76 -3.05
C SER A 933 8.61 -20.72 -4.12
N LEU A 934 9.51 -21.24 -4.96
CA LEU A 934 9.20 -22.24 -5.97
C LEU A 934 8.69 -23.55 -5.35
N CYS A 935 9.40 -24.07 -4.34
CA CYS A 935 9.01 -25.30 -3.68
C CYS A 935 7.68 -25.13 -2.92
N LYS A 936 7.45 -23.99 -2.27
CA LYS A 936 6.16 -23.67 -1.65
C LYS A 936 5.00 -23.73 -2.67
N LEU A 937 5.21 -23.22 -3.88
CA LEU A 937 4.20 -23.27 -4.95
C LEU A 937 3.93 -24.72 -5.41
N ILE A 938 4.98 -25.53 -5.52
CA ILE A 938 4.88 -26.94 -5.95
C ILE A 938 4.11 -27.80 -4.93
N TYR A 939 4.29 -27.54 -3.62
CA TYR A 939 3.74 -28.38 -2.55
C TYR A 939 2.43 -27.88 -1.93
N GLY A 940 2.04 -26.62 -2.22
CA GLY A 940 0.90 -25.97 -1.57
C GLY A 940 1.17 -25.63 -0.09
N GLU A 941 0.32 -24.77 0.49
CA GLU A 941 0.53 -24.21 1.84
C GLU A 941 0.52 -25.26 2.98
N LYS A 942 0.10 -26.50 2.72
CA LYS A 942 -0.07 -27.54 3.74
C LYS A 942 1.24 -28.14 4.30
N TYR A 943 2.37 -27.99 3.62
CA TYR A 943 3.65 -28.61 4.01
C TYR A 943 4.70 -27.63 4.55
N TYR A 944 4.41 -26.32 4.58
CA TYR A 944 5.30 -25.29 5.13
C TYR A 944 4.59 -24.51 6.23
N LEU A 945 4.36 -25.15 7.37
CA LEU A 945 4.26 -24.43 8.65
C LEU A 945 5.69 -24.35 9.20
N PRO A 946 6.22 -23.16 9.49
CA PRO A 946 7.50 -23.05 10.19
C PRO A 946 7.34 -23.65 11.59
N SER A 947 8.27 -24.53 11.98
CA SER A 947 8.58 -24.83 13.37
C SER A 947 9.21 -23.62 14.05
#